data_AF-A0A9Q0ZYA1-F1
#
_entry.id   AF-A0A9Q0ZYA1-F1
#
_cell.length_a   1.000
_cell.length_b   1.000
_cell.length_c   1.000
_cell.angle_alpha   90.00
_cell.angle_beta   90.00
_cell.angle_gamma   90.00
#
_symmetry.space_group_name_H-M   'P 1'
#
loop_
_entity.id
_entity.type
_entity.pdbx_description
1 polymer ?
#
loop_
_entity_poly.entity_id
_entity_poly.type
_entity_poly.pdbx_seq_one_letter_code
_entity_poly.pdbx_strand_id
1 'polypeptide(L)'
;MDTNLNDKESMVARIQQLEHERGELNKDIEQLCMQQAGPGYLAAATRMHFQRTAGLEQEIENLKRQLAARSRDNLNLQEELSEAYRIKTQLAELHQAEAAKNMELEKQVKFFHGCVAAAFAERDNSIMEAEKAKEKEESMFQKFDEIQQRLEVLNSDFLEQKRLNDTLQSDLSKHDEQIESFKKVVNKFHEIKQHSLEGFEDSSWDDKCACLLHDSEESWSYNDSSTSKYISALEEEVETLRNSLDKLQSKTRVGLEIENHLKKKVLDLEKKQVLWCKMVMEGITELHRCHSHYRVQITSLLSEERSHIKSIIDMAEENIKQFDVTSEQNLEPCRIVRLQENEFRDVHMSTDADPDLAPKIIDQGALDTVSHKEGNTSEALAQAMQEKVAALLLLSQQEERHLLERNVNAALQKKIEELQRNLLQVTNEKVKALMELAQLKLEYQQLQEKVGSEIKRDFSADTGERRLSNIERDGKIRNLLKRTYIRRWIDKVDFHGNEVQTCLSSEGNFSGKRSNDMDFARMKIENATLKESMECMDHLISSIHRLHLALLKVKESDTHEGTITGLLEGLNDIISEARLVKTALGSSLPISWSAEADDASIGESVCDELSDIYGNPITGKIDSVSAAGFEMVELLILAAQILKDNKTIKGC
;
A
#
# COMPACT_ATOMS: atom_id res chain seq x y z
N MET A 1 22.29 140.59 50.46
CA MET A 1 23.23 140.21 49.38
C MET A 1 24.50 139.68 50.05
N ASP A 2 24.44 138.51 50.70
CA ASP A 2 25.58 137.97 51.49
C ASP A 2 25.83 136.46 51.29
N THR A 3 25.13 135.82 50.35
CA THR A 3 25.22 134.36 50.14
C THR A 3 26.31 133.92 49.15
N ASN A 4 26.89 134.83 48.36
CA ASN A 4 27.88 134.48 47.31
C ASN A 4 29.36 134.62 47.72
N LEU A 5 29.67 135.25 48.87
CA LEU A 5 31.05 135.36 49.36
C LEU A 5 31.50 134.13 50.16
N ASN A 6 30.57 133.52 50.92
CA ASN A 6 30.84 132.35 51.75
C ASN A 6 31.16 131.08 50.91
N ASP A 7 30.55 130.95 49.73
CA ASP A 7 30.83 129.82 48.80
C ASP A 7 32.24 129.89 48.21
N LYS A 8 32.77 131.09 47.95
CA LYS A 8 34.13 131.24 47.40
C LYS A 8 35.20 130.87 48.41
N GLU A 9 35.06 131.27 49.66
CA GLU A 9 35.98 130.88 50.74
C GLU A 9 35.90 129.38 51.03
N SER A 10 34.70 128.80 51.00
CA SER A 10 34.51 127.35 51.12
C SER A 10 35.19 126.58 49.99
N MET A 11 35.08 127.04 48.73
CA MET A 11 35.75 126.41 47.59
C MET A 11 37.28 126.51 47.70
N VAL A 12 37.83 127.64 48.14
CA VAL A 12 39.28 127.79 48.31
C VAL A 12 39.81 126.89 49.42
N ALA A 13 39.11 126.79 50.55
CA ALA A 13 39.47 125.86 51.62
C ALA A 13 39.41 124.39 51.15
N ARG A 14 38.41 124.05 50.32
CA ARG A 14 38.30 122.71 49.73
C ARG A 14 39.43 122.41 48.75
N ILE A 15 39.87 123.38 47.96
CA ILE A 15 41.02 123.24 47.06
C ILE A 15 42.29 122.98 47.86
N GLN A 16 42.55 123.76 48.92
CA GLN A 16 43.72 123.57 49.78
C GLN A 16 43.70 122.21 50.48
N GLN A 17 42.54 121.74 50.93
CA GLN A 17 42.39 120.40 51.48
C GLN A 17 42.72 119.32 50.45
N LEU A 18 42.20 119.45 49.21
CA LEU A 18 42.48 118.51 48.14
C LEU A 18 43.96 118.53 47.72
N GLU A 19 44.61 119.70 47.75
CA GLU A 19 46.05 119.82 47.50
C GLU A 19 46.88 119.14 48.58
N HIS A 20 46.45 119.25 49.85
CA HIS A 20 47.07 118.53 50.96
C HIS A 20 46.87 117.02 50.85
N GLU A 21 45.64 116.56 50.59
CA GLU A 21 45.32 115.14 50.36
C GLU A 21 46.11 114.59 49.16
N ARG A 22 46.25 115.36 48.08
CA ARG A 22 47.10 115.00 46.93
C ARG A 22 48.58 114.90 47.33
N GLY A 23 49.05 115.80 48.19
CA GLY A 23 50.42 115.79 48.69
C GLY A 23 50.73 114.55 49.54
N GLU A 24 49.82 114.18 50.44
CA GLU A 24 49.94 112.96 51.26
C GLU A 24 49.81 111.70 50.39
N LEU A 25 48.87 111.66 49.44
CA LEU A 25 48.73 110.54 48.51
C LEU A 25 49.99 110.34 47.66
N ASN A 26 50.63 111.43 47.23
CA ASN A 26 51.90 111.35 46.52
C ASN A 26 53.02 110.77 47.40
N LYS A 27 53.10 111.13 48.69
CA LYS A 27 54.08 110.55 49.62
C LYS A 27 53.83 109.06 49.85
N ASP A 28 52.58 108.65 49.97
CA ASP A 28 52.21 107.24 50.13
C ASP A 28 52.58 106.42 48.89
N ILE A 29 52.31 106.96 47.69
CA ILE A 29 52.72 106.35 46.41
C ILE A 29 54.25 106.26 46.34
N GLU A 30 54.96 107.32 46.71
CA GLU A 30 56.43 107.35 46.71
C GLU A 30 57.01 106.34 47.71
N GLN A 31 56.39 106.18 48.88
CA GLN A 31 56.75 105.18 49.88
C GLN A 31 56.48 103.75 49.39
N LEU A 32 55.36 103.49 48.71
CA LEU A 32 55.04 102.21 48.06
C LEU A 32 56.05 101.89 46.95
N CYS A 33 56.40 102.87 46.11
CA CYS A 33 57.41 102.71 45.07
C CYS A 33 58.80 102.46 45.68
N MET A 34 59.18 103.14 46.77
CA MET A 34 60.43 102.86 47.50
C MET A 34 60.46 101.46 48.14
N GLN A 35 59.34 100.98 48.69
CA GLN A 35 59.22 99.62 49.21
C GLN A 35 59.27 98.56 48.10
N GLN A 36 58.72 98.86 46.92
CA GLN A 36 58.76 98.01 45.73
C GLN A 36 60.10 98.09 44.96
N ALA A 37 60.90 99.15 45.18
CA ALA A 37 62.22 99.33 44.59
C ALA A 37 63.35 98.58 45.32
N GLY A 38 63.06 97.95 46.46
CA GLY A 38 64.01 97.09 47.16
C GLY A 38 64.18 95.72 46.48
N PRO A 39 65.39 95.09 46.51
CA PRO A 39 65.65 93.78 45.90
C PRO A 39 64.71 92.64 46.35
N GLY A 40 64.08 92.77 47.53
CA GLY A 40 63.20 91.77 48.12
C GLY A 40 61.80 91.67 47.48
N TYR A 41 61.23 92.76 46.96
CA TYR A 41 59.91 92.75 46.31
C TYR A 41 59.95 92.00 44.98
N LEU A 42 60.96 92.28 44.15
CA LEU A 42 61.19 91.56 42.89
C LEU A 42 61.37 90.06 43.13
N ALA A 43 62.10 89.67 44.18
CA ALA A 43 62.28 88.26 44.56
C ALA A 43 60.97 87.60 45.05
N ALA A 44 60.11 88.31 45.77
CA ALA A 44 58.81 87.80 46.21
C ALA A 44 57.81 87.64 45.06
N ALA A 45 57.68 88.65 44.19
CA ALA A 45 56.84 88.60 42.99
C ALA A 45 57.32 87.48 42.05
N THR A 46 58.63 87.38 41.83
CA THR A 46 59.22 86.32 41.00
C THR A 46 58.96 84.92 41.56
N ARG A 47 59.03 84.73 42.90
CA ARG A 47 58.65 83.46 43.54
C ARG A 47 57.18 83.12 43.37
N MET A 48 56.27 84.08 43.54
CA MET A 48 54.83 83.87 43.31
C MET A 48 54.54 83.54 41.84
N HIS A 49 55.19 84.24 40.90
CA HIS A 49 55.07 83.94 39.48
C HIS A 49 55.59 82.54 39.16
N PHE A 50 56.78 82.15 39.64
CA PHE A 50 57.29 80.80 39.44
C PHE A 50 56.38 79.72 40.05
N GLN A 51 55.83 79.94 41.25
CA GLN A 51 54.90 79.00 41.87
C GLN A 51 53.60 78.87 41.07
N ARG A 52 53.05 79.98 40.59
CA ARG A 52 51.86 79.98 39.73
C ARG A 52 52.14 79.30 38.39
N THR A 53 53.30 79.59 37.78
CA THR A 53 53.73 78.94 36.52
C THR A 53 53.89 77.43 36.71
N ALA A 54 54.57 76.98 37.78
CA ALA A 54 54.72 75.56 38.09
C ALA A 54 53.37 74.86 38.36
N GLY A 55 52.45 75.54 39.07
CA GLY A 55 51.09 75.05 39.28
C GLY A 55 50.31 74.88 37.97
N LEU A 56 50.37 75.89 37.09
CA LEU A 56 49.75 75.84 35.77
C LEU A 56 50.41 74.79 34.86
N GLU A 57 51.73 74.62 34.90
CA GLU A 57 52.44 73.57 34.16
C GLU A 57 51.99 72.18 34.62
N GLN A 58 51.84 71.97 35.93
CA GLN A 58 51.34 70.71 36.49
C GLN A 58 49.89 70.46 36.09
N GLU A 59 49.03 71.48 36.11
CA GLU A 59 47.64 71.37 35.65
C GLU A 59 47.57 71.06 34.14
N ILE A 60 48.37 71.74 33.32
CA ILE A 60 48.49 71.46 31.88
C ILE A 60 48.94 70.02 31.66
N GLU A 61 49.92 69.54 32.41
CA GLU A 61 50.43 68.18 32.28
C GLU A 61 49.40 67.13 32.74
N ASN A 62 48.64 67.41 33.80
CA ASN A 62 47.53 66.57 34.23
C ASN A 62 46.42 66.51 33.18
N LEU A 63 46.03 67.66 32.62
CA LEU A 63 45.02 67.75 31.55
C LEU A 63 45.49 67.02 30.28
N LYS A 64 46.77 67.11 29.92
CA LYS A 64 47.35 66.32 28.82
C LYS A 64 47.24 64.82 29.07
N ARG A 65 47.58 64.35 30.28
CA ARG A 65 47.45 62.94 30.65
C ARG A 65 46.00 62.47 30.61
N GLN A 66 45.07 63.29 31.12
CA GLN A 66 43.64 62.99 31.05
C GLN A 66 43.13 62.95 29.61
N LEU A 67 43.54 63.89 28.76
CA LEU A 67 43.21 63.90 27.34
C LEU A 67 43.74 62.65 26.63
N ALA A 68 44.98 62.26 26.90
CA ALA A 68 45.57 61.04 26.34
C ALA A 68 44.86 59.76 26.82
N ALA A 69 44.43 59.71 28.09
CA ALA A 69 43.61 58.61 28.62
C ALA A 69 42.24 58.56 27.92
N ARG A 70 41.52 59.69 27.85
CA ARG A 70 40.24 59.79 27.15
C ARG A 70 40.35 59.46 25.67
N SER A 71 41.44 59.83 25.00
CA SER A 71 41.68 59.49 23.60
C SER A 71 41.88 57.98 23.40
N ARG A 72 42.57 57.30 24.33
CA ARG A 72 42.71 55.84 24.31
C ARG A 72 41.37 55.15 24.57
N ASP A 73 40.62 55.60 25.57
CA ASP A 73 39.29 55.05 25.88
C ASP A 73 38.35 55.20 24.67
N ASN A 74 38.39 56.35 23.98
CA ASN A 74 37.59 56.56 22.77
C ASN A 74 37.97 55.61 21.63
N LEU A 75 39.26 55.32 21.46
CA LEU A 75 39.73 54.36 20.46
C LEU A 75 39.30 52.93 20.81
N ASN A 76 39.39 52.54 22.08
CA ASN A 76 38.91 51.24 22.56
C ASN A 76 37.40 51.09 22.34
N LEU A 77 36.61 52.11 22.67
CA LEU A 77 35.16 52.10 22.44
C LEU A 77 34.82 52.00 20.94
N GLN A 78 35.62 52.62 20.07
CA GLN A 78 35.44 52.50 18.63
C GLN A 78 35.75 51.07 18.14
N GLU A 79 36.77 50.42 18.69
CA GLU A 79 37.10 49.02 18.41
C GLU A 79 35.97 48.09 18.90
N GLU A 80 35.52 48.24 20.15
CA GLU A 80 34.40 47.48 20.72
C GLU A 80 33.12 47.66 19.91
N LEU A 81 32.83 48.88 19.45
CA LEU A 81 31.67 49.17 18.59
C LEU A 81 31.79 48.45 17.24
N SER A 82 32.98 48.47 16.62
CA SER A 82 33.22 47.77 15.36
C SER A 82 33.04 46.26 15.49
N GLU A 83 33.52 45.69 16.59
CA GLU A 83 33.37 44.27 16.91
C GLU A 83 31.92 43.91 17.21
N ALA A 84 31.19 44.76 17.93
CA ALA A 84 29.75 44.58 18.16
C ALA A 84 28.95 44.57 16.85
N TYR A 85 29.27 45.45 15.89
CA TYR A 85 28.65 45.42 14.57
C TYR A 85 29.03 44.18 13.76
N ARG A 86 30.28 43.70 13.87
CA ARG A 86 30.73 42.46 13.25
C ARG A 86 29.95 41.26 13.77
N ILE A 87 29.83 41.12 15.10
CA ILE A 87 29.06 40.06 15.76
C ILE A 87 27.58 40.15 15.38
N LYS A 88 27.00 41.36 15.37
CA LYS A 88 25.61 41.57 14.95
C LYS A 88 25.35 41.07 13.53
N THR A 89 26.28 41.31 12.62
CA THR A 89 26.19 40.87 11.23
C THR A 89 26.26 39.34 11.14
N GLN A 90 27.22 38.72 11.83
CA GLN A 90 27.34 37.26 11.89
C GLN A 90 26.10 36.59 12.48
N LEU A 91 25.51 37.18 13.53
CA LEU A 91 24.28 36.67 14.14
C LEU A 91 23.10 36.76 13.17
N ALA A 92 22.99 37.83 12.40
CA ALA A 92 21.94 37.99 11.38
C ALA A 92 22.09 36.93 10.26
N GLU A 93 23.31 36.68 9.78
CA GLU A 93 23.60 35.65 8.79
C GLU A 93 23.26 34.24 9.31
N LEU A 94 23.67 33.91 10.55
CA LEU A 94 23.33 32.63 11.18
C LEU A 94 21.81 32.45 11.37
N HIS A 95 21.11 33.51 11.80
CA HIS A 95 19.66 33.47 11.93
C HIS A 95 18.97 33.25 10.57
N GLN A 96 19.45 33.91 9.51
CA GLN A 96 18.93 33.70 8.16
C GLN A 96 19.18 32.28 7.65
N ALA A 97 20.38 31.73 7.89
CA ALA A 97 20.72 30.35 7.51
C ALA A 97 19.84 29.33 8.25
N GLU A 98 19.62 29.50 9.56
CA GLU A 98 18.76 28.60 10.34
C GLU A 98 17.28 28.74 9.93
N ALA A 99 16.81 29.96 9.63
CA ALA A 99 15.47 30.18 9.11
C ALA A 99 15.27 29.48 7.74
N ALA A 100 16.27 29.53 6.85
CA ALA A 100 16.22 28.82 5.58
C ALA A 100 16.18 27.30 5.77
N LYS A 101 16.97 26.77 6.70
CA LYS A 101 16.96 25.34 7.06
C LYS A 101 15.62 24.91 7.65
N ASN A 102 15.03 25.72 8.52
CA ASN A 102 13.70 25.45 9.07
C ASN A 102 12.61 25.44 8.00
N MET A 103 12.65 26.38 7.04
CA MET A 103 11.73 26.35 5.90
C MET A 103 11.87 25.07 5.07
N GLU A 104 13.09 24.56 4.87
CA GLU A 104 13.31 23.31 4.15
C GLU A 104 12.83 22.09 4.92
N LEU A 105 13.06 22.03 6.24
CA LEU A 105 12.49 20.98 7.09
C LEU A 105 10.96 21.02 7.09
N GLU A 106 10.35 22.19 7.11
CA GLU A 106 8.89 22.33 7.02
C GLU A 106 8.35 21.79 5.68
N LYS A 107 9.04 22.05 4.57
CA LYS A 107 8.68 21.45 3.27
C LYS A 107 8.78 19.93 3.29
N GLN A 108 9.84 19.37 3.89
CA GLN A 108 9.98 17.93 4.02
C GLN A 108 8.88 17.32 4.88
N VAL A 109 8.53 17.94 6.01
CA VAL A 109 7.41 17.50 6.86
C VAL A 109 6.10 17.52 6.08
N LYS A 110 5.80 18.61 5.34
CA LYS A 110 4.60 18.69 4.49
C LYS A 110 4.58 17.63 3.40
N PHE A 111 5.73 17.35 2.79
CA PHE A 111 5.87 16.28 1.80
C PHE A 111 5.56 14.91 2.42
N PHE A 112 6.17 14.56 3.55
CA PHE A 112 5.90 13.29 4.23
C PHE A 112 4.45 13.19 4.70
N HIS A 113 3.87 14.29 5.20
CA HIS A 113 2.45 14.33 5.54
C HIS A 113 1.56 14.02 4.33
N GLY A 114 1.86 14.60 3.17
CA GLY A 114 1.16 14.31 1.91
C GLY A 114 1.31 12.85 1.48
N CYS A 115 2.51 12.27 1.57
CA CYS A 115 2.75 10.86 1.27
C CYS A 115 1.97 9.93 2.20
N VAL A 116 1.94 10.23 3.50
CA VAL A 116 1.19 9.45 4.49
C VAL A 116 -0.32 9.55 4.23
N ALA A 117 -0.83 10.75 3.93
CA ALA A 117 -2.24 10.93 3.58
C ALA A 117 -2.63 10.16 2.31
N ALA A 118 -1.78 10.19 1.28
CA ALA A 118 -2.00 9.43 0.04
C ALA A 118 -1.97 7.91 0.29
N ALA A 119 -1.03 7.41 1.09
CA ALA A 119 -0.96 6.00 1.45
C ALA A 119 -2.19 5.54 2.24
N PHE A 120 -2.71 6.38 3.15
CA PHE A 120 -3.97 6.07 3.83
C PHE A 120 -5.16 6.05 2.88
N ALA A 121 -5.26 7.01 1.96
CA ALA A 121 -6.33 7.02 0.96
C ALA A 121 -6.27 5.79 0.03
N GLU A 122 -5.08 5.37 -0.39
CA GLU A 122 -4.88 4.16 -1.20
C GLU A 122 -5.25 2.89 -0.44
N ARG A 123 -4.85 2.79 0.84
CA ARG A 123 -5.24 1.71 1.73
C ARG A 123 -6.76 1.65 1.89
N ASP A 124 -7.41 2.78 2.13
CA ASP A 124 -8.85 2.85 2.36
C ASP A 124 -9.63 2.48 1.08
N ASN A 125 -9.17 2.91 -0.09
CA ASN A 125 -9.71 2.44 -1.37
C ASN A 125 -9.53 0.92 -1.56
N SER A 126 -8.34 0.39 -1.25
CA SER A 126 -8.06 -1.04 -1.36
C SER A 126 -8.93 -1.87 -0.42
N ILE A 127 -9.20 -1.38 0.79
CA ILE A 127 -10.10 -2.01 1.75
C ILE A 127 -11.54 -2.02 1.20
N MET A 128 -12.03 -0.88 0.69
CA MET A 128 -13.36 -0.79 0.10
C MET A 128 -13.54 -1.75 -1.09
N GLU A 129 -12.52 -1.85 -1.96
CA GLU A 129 -12.54 -2.80 -3.09
C GLU A 129 -12.54 -4.26 -2.63
N ALA A 130 -11.77 -4.57 -1.58
CA ALA A 130 -11.75 -5.91 -0.98
C ALA A 130 -13.09 -6.27 -0.33
N GLU A 131 -13.72 -5.35 0.41
CA GLU A 131 -15.05 -5.53 0.99
C GLU A 131 -16.09 -5.78 -0.10
N LYS A 132 -16.08 -4.99 -1.18
CA LYS A 132 -16.97 -5.19 -2.32
C LYS A 132 -16.73 -6.52 -3.05
N ALA A 133 -15.49 -7.00 -3.10
CA ALA A 133 -15.17 -8.31 -3.65
C ALA A 133 -15.71 -9.44 -2.77
N LYS A 134 -15.58 -9.30 -1.45
CA LYS A 134 -16.13 -10.24 -0.46
C LYS A 134 -17.65 -10.31 -0.53
N GLU A 135 -18.35 -9.18 -0.62
CA GLU A 135 -19.82 -9.16 -0.79
C GLU A 135 -20.25 -9.93 -2.06
N LYS A 136 -19.51 -9.79 -3.15
CA LYS A 136 -19.77 -10.55 -4.39
C LYS A 136 -19.53 -12.04 -4.20
N GLU A 137 -18.45 -12.41 -3.52
CA GLU A 137 -18.14 -13.80 -3.20
C GLU A 137 -19.25 -14.43 -2.34
N GLU A 138 -19.70 -13.75 -1.29
CA GLU A 138 -20.82 -14.19 -0.44
C GLU A 138 -22.11 -14.37 -1.27
N SER A 139 -22.39 -13.43 -2.20
CA SER A 139 -23.54 -13.55 -3.11
C SER A 139 -23.41 -14.73 -4.10
N MET A 140 -22.18 -15.12 -4.46
CA MET A 140 -21.91 -16.28 -5.31
C MET A 140 -22.05 -17.58 -4.52
N PHE A 141 -21.60 -17.62 -3.26
CA PHE A 141 -21.81 -18.76 -2.37
C PHE A 141 -23.31 -19.06 -2.20
N GLN A 142 -24.14 -18.04 -1.96
CA GLN A 142 -25.59 -18.21 -1.88
C GLN A 142 -26.20 -18.82 -3.15
N LYS A 143 -25.74 -18.38 -4.33
CA LYS A 143 -26.18 -18.96 -5.61
C LYS A 143 -25.68 -20.39 -5.81
N PHE A 144 -24.47 -20.70 -5.35
CA PHE A 144 -23.92 -22.04 -5.40
C PHE A 144 -24.72 -22.99 -4.51
N ASP A 145 -25.08 -22.57 -3.30
CA ASP A 145 -25.94 -23.32 -2.39
C ASP A 145 -27.31 -23.61 -3.04
N GLU A 146 -27.91 -22.62 -3.71
CA GLU A 146 -29.17 -22.82 -4.45
C GLU A 146 -29.01 -23.86 -5.58
N ILE A 147 -27.90 -23.81 -6.33
CA ILE A 147 -27.60 -24.79 -7.39
C ILE A 147 -27.39 -26.18 -6.78
N GLN A 148 -26.67 -26.28 -5.67
CA GLN A 148 -26.41 -27.54 -4.98
C GLN A 148 -27.72 -28.18 -4.50
N GLN A 149 -28.62 -27.41 -3.88
CA GLN A 149 -29.95 -27.89 -3.48
C GLN A 149 -30.76 -28.39 -4.68
N ARG A 150 -30.76 -27.64 -5.80
CA ARG A 150 -31.45 -28.08 -7.03
C ARG A 150 -30.86 -29.38 -7.59
N LEU A 151 -29.55 -29.57 -7.50
CA LEU A 151 -28.88 -30.79 -7.96
C LEU A 151 -29.24 -31.99 -7.07
N GLU A 152 -29.31 -31.79 -5.76
CA GLU A 152 -29.73 -32.83 -4.80
C GLU A 152 -31.18 -33.29 -5.03
N VAL A 153 -32.10 -32.36 -5.29
CA VAL A 153 -33.47 -32.67 -5.68
C VAL A 153 -33.50 -33.47 -6.98
N LEU A 154 -32.80 -33.00 -8.02
CA LEU A 154 -32.78 -33.68 -9.32
C LEU A 154 -32.15 -35.08 -9.25
N ASN A 155 -31.13 -35.26 -8.41
CA ASN A 155 -30.52 -36.55 -8.16
C ASN A 155 -31.46 -37.51 -7.42
N SER A 156 -32.27 -36.99 -6.50
CA SER A 156 -33.32 -37.75 -5.82
C SER A 156 -34.40 -38.21 -6.79
N ASP A 157 -34.88 -37.30 -7.65
CA ASP A 157 -35.84 -37.61 -8.72
C ASP A 157 -35.28 -38.66 -9.69
N PHE A 158 -34.00 -38.55 -10.07
CA PHE A 158 -33.33 -39.53 -10.92
C PHE A 158 -33.27 -40.92 -10.27
N LEU A 159 -32.97 -40.98 -8.96
CA LEU A 159 -32.96 -42.24 -8.21
C LEU A 159 -34.36 -42.86 -8.10
N GLU A 160 -35.40 -42.05 -7.92
CA GLU A 160 -36.79 -42.51 -7.96
C GLU A 160 -37.18 -43.05 -9.33
N GLN A 161 -36.86 -42.32 -10.39
CA GLN A 161 -37.13 -42.76 -11.75
C GLN A 161 -36.38 -44.05 -12.12
N LYS A 162 -35.13 -44.19 -11.66
CA LYS A 162 -34.37 -45.44 -11.80
C LYS A 162 -35.06 -46.62 -11.09
N ARG A 163 -35.53 -46.43 -9.86
CA ARG A 163 -36.28 -47.46 -9.12
C ARG A 163 -37.56 -47.89 -9.86
N LEU A 164 -38.31 -46.92 -10.39
CA LEU A 164 -39.51 -47.19 -11.19
C LEU A 164 -39.16 -47.99 -12.45
N ASN A 165 -38.09 -47.60 -13.16
CA ASN A 165 -37.63 -48.32 -14.34
C ASN A 165 -37.19 -49.75 -14.04
N ASP A 166 -36.43 -49.96 -12.95
CA ASP A 166 -36.01 -51.29 -12.51
C ASP A 166 -37.23 -52.17 -12.16
N THR A 167 -38.28 -51.58 -11.58
CA THR A 167 -39.55 -52.26 -11.28
C THR A 167 -40.26 -52.68 -12.58
N LEU A 168 -40.42 -51.76 -13.53
CA LEU A 168 -41.03 -52.05 -14.84
C LEU A 168 -40.25 -53.13 -15.59
N GLN A 169 -38.92 -53.08 -15.56
CA GLN A 169 -38.07 -54.10 -16.16
C GLN A 169 -38.30 -55.48 -15.51
N SER A 170 -38.43 -55.53 -14.18
CA SER A 170 -38.74 -56.78 -13.47
C SER A 170 -40.12 -57.33 -13.85
N ASP A 171 -41.13 -56.46 -13.97
CA ASP A 171 -42.48 -56.88 -14.33
C ASP A 171 -42.56 -57.34 -15.79
N LEU A 172 -41.82 -56.69 -16.69
CA LEU A 172 -41.69 -57.13 -18.08
C LEU A 172 -41.08 -58.53 -18.17
N SER A 173 -40.00 -58.79 -17.42
CA SER A 173 -39.42 -60.16 -17.33
C SER A 173 -40.41 -61.18 -16.77
N LYS A 174 -41.22 -60.83 -15.76
CA LYS A 174 -42.27 -61.72 -15.23
C LYS A 174 -43.34 -62.01 -16.29
N HIS A 175 -43.76 -61.00 -17.05
CA HIS A 175 -44.71 -61.18 -18.13
C HIS A 175 -44.13 -62.05 -19.26
N ASP A 176 -42.86 -61.88 -19.61
CA ASP A 176 -42.18 -62.76 -20.56
C ASP A 176 -42.15 -64.22 -20.08
N GLU A 177 -41.86 -64.46 -18.80
CA GLU A 177 -41.94 -65.80 -18.19
C GLU A 177 -43.38 -66.37 -18.24
N GLN A 178 -44.39 -65.54 -17.97
CA GLN A 178 -45.79 -65.92 -18.10
C GLN A 178 -46.16 -66.25 -19.55
N ILE A 179 -45.73 -65.45 -20.52
CA ILE A 179 -45.93 -65.70 -21.94
C ILE A 179 -45.31 -67.05 -22.33
N GLU A 180 -44.08 -67.34 -21.89
CA GLU A 180 -43.46 -68.65 -22.13
C GLU A 180 -44.24 -69.80 -21.48
N SER A 181 -44.84 -69.59 -20.31
CA SER A 181 -45.75 -70.56 -19.70
C SER A 181 -47.02 -70.76 -20.53
N PHE A 182 -47.62 -69.68 -21.04
CA PHE A 182 -48.81 -69.74 -21.90
C PHE A 182 -48.50 -70.40 -23.24
N LYS A 183 -47.33 -70.13 -23.84
CA LYS A 183 -46.87 -70.83 -25.04
C LYS A 183 -46.83 -72.35 -24.83
N LYS A 184 -46.35 -72.82 -23.69
CA LYS A 184 -46.37 -74.26 -23.34
C LYS A 184 -47.80 -74.80 -23.21
N VAL A 185 -48.70 -74.03 -22.59
CA VAL A 185 -50.12 -74.40 -22.46
C VAL A 185 -50.78 -74.50 -23.84
N VAL A 186 -50.62 -73.48 -24.68
CA VAL A 186 -51.12 -73.45 -26.07
C VAL A 186 -50.60 -74.65 -26.86
N ASN A 187 -49.30 -74.95 -26.78
CA ASN A 187 -48.72 -76.13 -27.45
C ASN A 187 -49.38 -77.43 -26.98
N LYS A 188 -49.62 -77.61 -25.67
CA LYS A 188 -50.33 -78.80 -25.16
C LYS A 188 -51.77 -78.91 -25.65
N PHE A 189 -52.53 -77.82 -25.68
CA PHE A 189 -53.90 -77.83 -26.21
C PHE A 189 -53.91 -78.12 -27.71
N HIS A 190 -52.96 -77.56 -28.45
CA HIS A 190 -52.76 -77.89 -29.86
C HIS A 190 -52.41 -79.36 -30.08
N GLU A 191 -51.52 -79.95 -29.26
CA GLU A 191 -51.19 -81.38 -29.29
C GLU A 191 -52.41 -82.27 -29.01
N ILE A 192 -53.23 -81.94 -27.99
CA ILE A 192 -54.47 -82.67 -27.67
C ILE A 192 -55.43 -82.68 -28.87
N LYS A 193 -55.57 -81.53 -29.55
CA LYS A 193 -56.37 -81.41 -30.76
C LYS A 193 -55.77 -82.21 -31.93
N GLN A 194 -54.45 -82.14 -32.12
CA GLN A 194 -53.74 -82.82 -33.21
C GLN A 194 -53.74 -84.35 -33.05
N HIS A 195 -53.80 -84.89 -31.83
CA HIS A 195 -54.02 -86.32 -31.60
C HIS A 195 -55.39 -86.85 -32.08
N SER A 196 -56.33 -85.97 -32.41
CA SER A 196 -57.61 -86.34 -33.04
C SER A 196 -57.59 -86.27 -34.59
N LEU A 197 -56.54 -85.69 -35.19
CA LEU A 197 -56.45 -85.43 -36.63
C LEU A 197 -55.03 -85.73 -37.16
N GLU A 198 -54.89 -86.83 -37.90
CA GLU A 198 -53.60 -87.40 -38.32
C GLU A 198 -52.97 -86.61 -39.50
N GLY A 199 -51.91 -85.82 -39.23
CA GLY A 199 -51.10 -85.12 -40.24
C GLY A 199 -50.21 -84.00 -39.65
N PHE A 200 -48.92 -83.95 -40.02
CA PHE A 200 -47.93 -83.02 -39.44
C PHE A 200 -47.44 -81.96 -40.42
N GLU A 201 -47.51 -80.70 -40.02
CA GLU A 201 -46.70 -79.59 -40.53
C GLU A 201 -46.33 -78.68 -39.33
N ASP A 202 -45.09 -78.19 -39.28
CA ASP A 202 -44.57 -77.41 -38.14
C ASP A 202 -45.10 -75.97 -38.20
N SER A 203 -46.32 -75.76 -37.69
CA SER A 203 -47.00 -74.46 -37.73
C SER A 203 -46.40 -73.44 -36.75
N SER A 204 -46.38 -72.16 -37.12
CA SER A 204 -45.88 -71.08 -36.26
C SER A 204 -46.76 -70.91 -35.01
N TRP A 205 -46.23 -70.28 -33.95
CA TRP A 205 -47.00 -70.11 -32.70
C TRP A 205 -48.30 -69.31 -32.92
N ASP A 206 -48.25 -68.28 -33.77
CA ASP A 206 -49.43 -67.49 -34.13
C ASP A 206 -50.48 -68.35 -34.88
N ASP A 207 -50.04 -69.27 -35.74
CA ASP A 207 -50.94 -70.21 -36.43
C ASP A 207 -51.58 -71.20 -35.45
N LYS A 208 -50.83 -71.68 -34.45
CA LYS A 208 -51.35 -72.57 -33.39
C LYS A 208 -52.42 -71.86 -32.55
N CYS A 209 -52.17 -70.59 -32.19
CA CYS A 209 -53.14 -69.74 -31.50
C CYS A 209 -54.38 -69.48 -32.36
N ALA A 210 -54.20 -69.09 -33.63
CA ALA A 210 -55.32 -68.87 -34.55
C ALA A 210 -56.17 -70.14 -34.75
N CYS A 211 -55.55 -71.31 -34.86
CA CYS A 211 -56.25 -72.60 -34.96
C CYS A 211 -57.11 -72.92 -33.73
N LEU A 212 -56.68 -72.54 -32.52
CA LEU A 212 -57.44 -72.74 -31.27
C LEU A 212 -58.51 -71.67 -31.07
N LEU A 213 -58.27 -70.43 -31.52
CA LEU A 213 -59.23 -69.31 -31.44
C LEU A 213 -60.38 -69.43 -32.44
N HIS A 214 -60.16 -70.11 -33.57
CA HIS A 214 -61.19 -70.37 -34.58
C HIS A 214 -62.02 -71.64 -34.32
N ASP A 215 -61.81 -72.33 -33.19
CA ASP A 215 -62.65 -73.46 -32.80
C ASP A 215 -64.06 -73.00 -32.41
N SER A 216 -65.07 -73.77 -32.85
CA SER A 216 -66.48 -73.52 -32.46
C SER A 216 -66.63 -73.61 -30.94
N GLU A 217 -67.39 -72.68 -30.37
CA GLU A 217 -67.68 -72.56 -28.92
C GLU A 217 -68.31 -73.85 -28.34
N GLU A 218 -68.95 -74.68 -29.17
CA GLU A 218 -69.50 -76.00 -28.80
C GLU A 218 -68.43 -77.09 -28.62
N SER A 219 -67.20 -76.90 -29.12
CA SER A 219 -66.09 -77.85 -29.01
C SER A 219 -65.35 -77.72 -27.67
N TRP A 220 -65.44 -76.56 -27.01
CA TRP A 220 -64.78 -76.24 -25.75
C TRP A 220 -65.68 -75.34 -24.91
N SER A 221 -66.91 -75.76 -24.62
CA SER A 221 -67.81 -74.94 -23.81
C SER A 221 -67.42 -74.96 -22.33
N TYR A 222 -66.96 -73.83 -21.80
CA TYR A 222 -67.37 -73.35 -20.47
C TYR A 222 -67.38 -71.82 -20.49
N ASN A 223 -68.60 -71.27 -20.54
CA ASN A 223 -68.89 -69.85 -20.68
C ASN A 223 -68.70 -69.15 -19.33
N ASP A 224 -67.82 -68.14 -19.24
CA ASP A 224 -67.63 -67.35 -18.01
C ASP A 224 -67.78 -65.84 -18.25
N SER A 225 -68.46 -65.21 -17.28
CA SER A 225 -68.74 -63.79 -17.15
C SER A 225 -67.49 -62.89 -16.99
N SER A 226 -66.30 -63.47 -16.96
CA SER A 226 -65.01 -62.80 -16.79
C SER A 226 -64.55 -62.03 -18.03
N THR A 227 -64.95 -62.46 -19.24
CA THR A 227 -64.54 -61.81 -20.50
C THR A 227 -65.13 -60.40 -20.62
N SER A 228 -66.35 -60.17 -20.13
CA SER A 228 -66.99 -58.85 -20.13
C SER A 228 -66.33 -57.85 -19.17
N LYS A 229 -65.81 -58.31 -18.02
CA LYS A 229 -65.05 -57.47 -17.07
C LYS A 229 -63.67 -57.12 -17.61
N TYR A 230 -63.01 -58.07 -18.28
CA TYR A 230 -61.73 -57.82 -18.93
C TYR A 230 -61.86 -56.84 -20.11
N ILE A 231 -62.91 -56.99 -20.93
CA ILE A 231 -63.22 -56.04 -22.01
C ILE A 231 -63.50 -54.64 -21.42
N SER A 232 -64.27 -54.54 -20.34
CA SER A 232 -64.54 -53.24 -19.70
C SER A 232 -63.27 -52.60 -19.10
N ALA A 233 -62.37 -53.40 -18.52
CA ALA A 233 -61.10 -52.92 -17.98
C ALA A 233 -60.13 -52.45 -19.09
N LEU A 234 -60.08 -53.17 -20.22
CA LEU A 234 -59.34 -52.75 -21.40
C LEU A 234 -59.91 -51.48 -22.03
N GLU A 235 -61.23 -51.33 -22.07
CA GLU A 235 -61.90 -50.12 -22.56
C GLU A 235 -61.61 -48.91 -21.65
N GLU A 236 -61.62 -49.08 -20.32
CA GLU A 236 -61.18 -48.04 -19.37
C GLU A 236 -59.68 -47.70 -19.54
N GLU A 237 -58.82 -48.71 -19.72
CA GLU A 237 -57.37 -48.49 -19.91
C GLU A 237 -57.09 -47.73 -21.23
N VAL A 238 -57.78 -48.10 -22.32
CA VAL A 238 -57.71 -47.37 -23.60
C VAL A 238 -58.18 -45.94 -23.45
N GLU A 239 -59.23 -45.68 -22.67
CA GLU A 239 -59.72 -44.32 -22.44
C GLU A 239 -58.76 -43.50 -21.55
N THR A 240 -58.11 -44.12 -20.55
CA THR A 240 -57.04 -43.44 -19.78
C THR A 240 -55.82 -43.14 -20.64
N LEU A 241 -55.42 -44.06 -21.53
CA LEU A 241 -54.33 -43.84 -22.47
C LEU A 241 -54.66 -42.73 -23.46
N ARG A 242 -55.90 -42.67 -23.97
CA ARG A 242 -56.38 -41.59 -24.84
C ARG A 242 -56.32 -40.23 -24.14
N ASN A 243 -56.80 -40.15 -22.89
CA ASN A 243 -56.69 -38.93 -22.08
C ASN A 243 -55.23 -38.52 -21.80
N SER A 244 -54.34 -39.49 -21.59
CA SER A 244 -52.90 -39.24 -21.41
C SER A 244 -52.23 -38.72 -22.70
N LEU A 245 -52.66 -39.25 -23.85
CA LEU A 245 -52.19 -38.83 -25.17
C LEU A 245 -52.64 -37.40 -25.48
N ASP A 246 -53.89 -37.05 -25.17
CA ASP A 246 -54.41 -35.68 -25.31
C ASP A 246 -53.66 -34.69 -24.41
N LYS A 247 -53.29 -35.12 -23.19
CA LYS A 247 -52.44 -34.33 -22.27
C LYS A 247 -51.02 -34.17 -22.80
N LEU A 248 -50.46 -35.19 -23.45
CA LEU A 248 -49.15 -35.10 -24.09
C LEU A 248 -49.21 -34.18 -25.31
N GLN A 249 -50.22 -34.32 -26.16
CA GLN A 249 -50.41 -33.51 -27.35
C GLN A 249 -50.62 -32.03 -27.02
N SER A 250 -51.38 -31.72 -25.96
CA SER A 250 -51.53 -30.35 -25.46
C SER A 250 -50.22 -29.78 -24.90
N LYS A 251 -49.43 -30.57 -24.15
CA LYS A 251 -48.08 -30.16 -23.71
C LYS A 251 -47.14 -29.89 -24.89
N THR A 252 -47.13 -30.76 -25.90
CA THR A 252 -46.30 -30.58 -27.11
C THR A 252 -46.70 -29.33 -27.87
N ARG A 253 -48.00 -29.01 -27.94
CA ARG A 253 -48.50 -27.76 -28.55
C ARG A 253 -47.98 -26.53 -27.82
N VAL A 254 -48.07 -26.49 -26.49
CA VAL A 254 -47.55 -25.39 -25.68
C VAL A 254 -46.02 -25.29 -25.80
N GLY A 255 -45.32 -26.43 -25.85
CA GLY A 255 -43.88 -26.47 -26.10
C GLY A 255 -43.49 -25.83 -27.44
N LEU A 256 -44.26 -26.11 -28.51
CA LEU A 256 -44.05 -25.51 -29.82
C LEU A 256 -44.32 -24.00 -29.84
N GLU A 257 -45.34 -23.53 -29.10
CA GLU A 257 -45.61 -22.09 -28.95
C GLU A 257 -44.46 -21.35 -28.23
N ILE A 258 -43.92 -21.96 -27.17
CA ILE A 258 -42.74 -21.44 -26.46
C ILE A 258 -41.53 -21.40 -27.40
N GLU A 259 -41.26 -22.49 -28.12
CA GLU A 259 -40.15 -22.56 -29.08
C GLU A 259 -40.27 -21.47 -30.16
N ASN A 260 -41.46 -21.28 -30.72
CA ASN A 260 -41.71 -20.25 -31.73
C ASN A 260 -41.49 -18.84 -31.18
N HIS A 261 -41.93 -18.56 -29.95
CA HIS A 261 -41.69 -17.28 -29.29
C HIS A 261 -40.20 -17.03 -29.03
N LEU A 262 -39.48 -18.06 -28.57
CA LEU A 262 -38.04 -17.97 -28.33
C LEU A 262 -37.29 -17.74 -29.64
N LYS A 263 -37.59 -18.48 -30.71
CA LYS A 263 -37.00 -18.26 -32.04
C LYS A 263 -37.21 -16.83 -32.54
N LYS A 264 -38.42 -16.29 -32.38
CA LYS A 264 -38.72 -14.90 -32.76
C LYS A 264 -37.89 -13.89 -31.96
N LYS A 265 -37.80 -14.07 -30.64
CA LYS A 265 -36.98 -13.20 -29.78
C LYS A 265 -35.49 -13.26 -30.13
N VAL A 266 -34.96 -14.45 -30.42
CA VAL A 266 -33.57 -14.64 -30.84
C VAL A 266 -33.31 -13.88 -32.15
N LEU A 267 -34.17 -14.05 -33.16
CA LEU A 267 -34.05 -13.32 -34.43
C LEU A 267 -34.09 -11.80 -34.25
N ASP A 268 -34.93 -11.29 -33.34
CA ASP A 268 -35.01 -9.86 -33.04
C ASP A 268 -33.73 -9.35 -32.34
N LEU A 269 -33.14 -10.16 -31.45
CA LEU A 269 -31.88 -9.83 -30.79
C LEU A 269 -30.70 -9.86 -31.76
N GLU A 270 -30.63 -10.86 -32.64
CA GLU A 270 -29.60 -10.96 -33.68
C GLU A 270 -29.64 -9.74 -34.62
N LYS A 271 -30.84 -9.30 -35.04
CA LYS A 271 -30.99 -8.07 -35.84
C LYS A 271 -30.48 -6.84 -35.12
N LYS A 272 -30.80 -6.69 -33.83
CA LYS A 272 -30.30 -5.58 -33.01
C LYS A 272 -28.78 -5.63 -32.85
N GLN A 273 -28.22 -6.81 -32.64
CA GLN A 273 -26.78 -7.02 -32.53
C GLN A 273 -26.07 -6.61 -33.83
N VAL A 274 -26.56 -7.07 -34.98
CA VAL A 274 -26.00 -6.70 -36.29
C VAL A 274 -26.04 -5.18 -36.50
N LEU A 275 -27.15 -4.53 -36.14
CA LEU A 275 -27.28 -3.06 -36.26
C LEU A 275 -26.26 -2.33 -35.38
N TRP A 276 -26.14 -2.73 -34.11
CA TRP A 276 -25.17 -2.14 -33.18
C TRP A 276 -23.73 -2.37 -33.64
N CYS A 277 -23.38 -3.58 -34.06
CA CYS A 277 -22.06 -3.89 -34.62
C CYS A 277 -21.75 -3.00 -35.82
N LYS A 278 -22.71 -2.77 -36.71
CA LYS A 278 -22.53 -1.88 -37.87
C LYS A 278 -22.23 -0.44 -37.43
N MET A 279 -23.00 0.11 -36.49
CA MET A 279 -22.77 1.47 -35.97
C MET A 279 -21.40 1.61 -35.30
N VAL A 280 -21.01 0.62 -34.50
CA VAL A 280 -19.70 0.61 -33.83
C VAL A 280 -18.57 0.53 -34.85
N MET A 281 -18.69 -0.34 -35.86
CA MET A 281 -17.70 -0.44 -36.93
C MET A 281 -17.59 0.86 -37.72
N GLU A 282 -18.71 1.49 -38.09
CA GLU A 282 -18.72 2.80 -38.75
C GLU A 282 -18.00 3.86 -37.89
N GLY A 283 -18.31 3.93 -36.59
CA GLY A 283 -17.65 4.83 -35.65
C GLY A 283 -16.14 4.59 -35.53
N ILE A 284 -15.71 3.32 -35.44
CA ILE A 284 -14.28 2.96 -35.40
C ILE A 284 -13.58 3.32 -36.71
N THR A 285 -14.22 3.08 -37.86
CA THR A 285 -13.62 3.43 -39.16
C THR A 285 -13.46 4.93 -39.33
N GLU A 286 -14.43 5.72 -38.87
CA GLU A 286 -14.38 7.18 -38.93
C GLU A 286 -13.32 7.75 -37.98
N LEU A 287 -13.21 7.18 -36.77
CA LEU A 287 -12.13 7.53 -35.83
C LEU A 287 -10.75 7.20 -36.42
N HIS A 288 -10.60 6.03 -37.05
CA HIS A 288 -9.36 5.63 -37.69
C HIS A 288 -8.98 6.55 -38.86
N ARG A 289 -9.98 6.99 -39.63
CA ARG A 289 -9.82 7.98 -40.71
C ARG A 289 -9.33 9.32 -40.16
N CYS A 290 -9.99 9.84 -39.12
CA CYS A 290 -9.60 11.08 -38.45
C CYS A 290 -8.18 11.00 -37.87
N HIS A 291 -7.87 9.94 -37.13
CA HIS A 291 -6.54 9.71 -36.58
C HIS A 291 -5.47 9.65 -37.67
N SER A 292 -5.74 8.93 -38.77
CA SER A 292 -4.81 8.84 -39.89
C SER A 292 -4.58 10.20 -40.55
N HIS A 293 -5.63 11.00 -40.69
CA HIS A 293 -5.55 12.36 -41.24
C HIS A 293 -4.68 13.28 -40.36
N TYR A 294 -4.96 13.35 -39.06
CA TYR A 294 -4.17 14.15 -38.12
C TYR A 294 -2.72 13.67 -38.03
N ARG A 295 -2.47 12.35 -38.04
CA ARG A 295 -1.11 11.82 -38.02
C ARG A 295 -0.31 12.28 -39.24
N VAL A 296 -0.92 12.26 -40.43
CA VAL A 296 -0.27 12.72 -41.67
C VAL A 296 0.01 14.23 -41.58
N GLN A 297 -0.98 15.03 -41.15
CA GLN A 297 -0.79 16.48 -40.97
C GLN A 297 0.33 16.82 -39.99
N ILE A 298 0.32 16.22 -38.79
CA ILE A 298 1.36 16.45 -37.77
C ILE A 298 2.74 16.04 -38.30
N THR A 299 2.83 14.89 -38.96
CA THR A 299 4.10 14.42 -39.53
C THR A 299 4.61 15.36 -40.61
N SER A 300 3.72 15.89 -41.46
CA SER A 300 4.09 16.87 -42.49
C SER A 300 4.59 18.18 -41.88
N LEU A 301 3.88 18.72 -40.87
CA LEU A 301 4.28 19.95 -40.17
C LEU A 301 5.64 19.79 -39.49
N LEU A 302 5.84 18.70 -38.75
CA LEU A 302 7.14 18.42 -38.11
C LEU A 302 8.27 18.24 -39.13
N SER A 303 7.99 17.64 -40.29
CA SER A 303 8.98 17.51 -41.36
C SER A 303 9.34 18.86 -41.98
N GLU A 304 8.36 19.74 -42.11
CA GLU A 304 8.53 21.09 -42.62
C GLU A 304 9.33 21.94 -41.63
N GLU A 305 8.97 21.96 -40.34
CA GLU A 305 9.74 22.63 -39.29
C GLU A 305 11.18 22.10 -39.20
N ARG A 306 11.36 20.78 -39.29
CA ARG A 306 12.69 20.17 -39.33
C ARG A 306 13.49 20.67 -40.53
N SER A 307 12.88 20.81 -41.70
CA SER A 307 13.55 21.35 -42.89
C SER A 307 13.90 22.84 -42.74
N HIS A 308 13.04 23.64 -42.10
CA HIS A 308 13.31 25.04 -41.79
C HIS A 308 14.48 25.18 -40.82
N ILE A 309 14.48 24.43 -39.71
CA ILE A 309 15.58 24.42 -38.75
C ILE A 309 16.87 23.96 -39.42
N LYS A 310 16.81 22.93 -40.28
CA LYS A 310 17.98 22.46 -41.03
C LYS A 310 18.53 23.56 -41.94
N SER A 311 17.67 24.29 -42.65
CA SER A 311 18.09 25.43 -43.47
C SER A 311 18.71 26.56 -42.65
N ILE A 312 18.20 26.85 -41.46
CA ILE A 312 18.78 27.85 -40.55
C ILE A 312 20.15 27.41 -40.06
N ILE A 313 20.30 26.13 -39.70
CA ILE A 313 21.59 25.55 -39.30
C ILE A 313 22.58 25.63 -40.46
N ASP A 314 22.19 25.24 -41.67
CA ASP A 314 23.06 25.28 -42.85
C ASP A 314 23.50 26.72 -43.17
N MET A 315 22.59 27.70 -43.04
CA MET A 315 22.90 29.13 -43.17
C MET A 315 23.86 29.61 -42.06
N ALA A 316 23.67 29.18 -40.82
CA ALA A 316 24.56 29.51 -39.71
C ALA A 316 25.94 28.88 -39.90
N GLU A 317 26.03 27.64 -40.36
CA GLU A 317 27.29 26.97 -40.72
C GLU A 317 28.00 27.69 -41.86
N GLU A 318 27.27 28.16 -42.88
CA GLU A 318 27.84 28.95 -43.97
C GLU A 318 28.35 30.31 -43.48
N ASN A 319 27.59 31.00 -42.61
CA ASN A 319 28.05 32.23 -41.97
C ASN A 319 29.30 32.00 -41.10
N ILE A 320 29.36 30.90 -40.33
CA ILE A 320 30.55 30.54 -39.54
C ILE A 320 31.75 30.30 -40.46
N LYS A 321 31.57 29.57 -41.57
CA LYS A 321 32.63 29.40 -42.59
C LYS A 321 33.07 30.74 -43.19
N GLN A 322 32.16 31.67 -43.42
CA GLN A 322 32.49 33.03 -43.87
C GLN A 322 33.27 33.81 -42.80
N PHE A 323 32.94 33.66 -41.51
CA PHE A 323 33.72 34.23 -40.41
C PHE A 323 35.12 33.62 -40.31
N ASP A 324 35.28 32.31 -40.50
CA ASP A 324 36.61 31.68 -40.52
C ASP A 324 37.46 32.19 -41.70
N VAL A 325 36.86 32.36 -42.89
CA VAL A 325 37.53 32.93 -44.07
C VAL A 325 37.87 34.42 -43.90
N THR A 326 37.03 35.17 -43.18
CA THR A 326 37.27 36.61 -42.88
C THR A 326 38.27 36.81 -41.73
N SER A 327 38.32 35.86 -40.79
CA SER A 327 39.27 35.78 -39.67
C SER A 327 40.69 35.48 -40.16
N GLU A 328 40.85 34.64 -41.19
CA GLU A 328 42.15 34.44 -41.86
C GLU A 328 42.65 35.66 -42.65
N GLN A 329 41.80 36.65 -42.95
CA GLN A 329 42.17 37.83 -43.73
C GLN A 329 42.41 39.12 -42.93
N ASN A 330 42.19 39.16 -41.61
CA ASN A 330 42.46 40.38 -40.82
C ASN A 330 43.10 40.08 -39.45
N LEU A 331 44.43 39.97 -39.44
CA LEU A 331 45.27 40.14 -38.26
C LEU A 331 45.77 41.60 -38.19
N GLU A 332 45.07 42.45 -37.45
CA GLU A 332 45.67 43.62 -36.77
C GLU A 332 44.79 44.05 -35.58
N PRO A 333 45.35 44.18 -34.36
CA PRO A 333 44.57 44.37 -33.14
C PRO A 333 44.59 45.83 -32.65
N CYS A 334 43.43 46.49 -32.46
CA CYS A 334 43.38 47.63 -31.53
C CYS A 334 41.99 48.05 -30.99
N ARG A 335 41.94 48.04 -29.65
CA ARG A 335 41.37 49.04 -28.71
C ARG A 335 39.85 49.27 -28.63
N ILE A 336 39.31 48.72 -27.54
CA ILE A 336 38.50 49.35 -26.49
C ILE A 336 37.95 50.75 -26.82
N VAL A 337 36.65 50.81 -27.06
CA VAL A 337 35.81 51.98 -26.78
C VAL A 337 34.62 51.48 -25.94
N ARG A 338 34.60 51.86 -24.66
CA ARG A 338 33.40 51.79 -23.83
C ARG A 338 32.50 52.95 -24.23
N LEU A 339 31.29 52.67 -24.73
CA LEU A 339 30.19 53.63 -24.80
C LEU A 339 28.87 52.92 -24.46
N GLN A 340 28.34 53.33 -23.31
CA GLN A 340 26.94 53.41 -22.89
C GLN A 340 26.00 52.20 -23.09
N GLU A 341 25.61 51.64 -21.94
CA GLU A 341 24.26 51.14 -21.68
C GLU A 341 23.22 52.15 -22.21
N ASN A 342 22.49 51.75 -23.25
CA ASN A 342 21.23 52.39 -23.62
C ASN A 342 20.19 51.26 -23.75
N GLU A 343 19.09 51.48 -23.03
CA GLU A 343 17.94 50.61 -22.83
C GLU A 343 17.42 49.98 -24.12
N PHE A 344 17.22 48.66 -24.11
CA PHE A 344 16.31 48.00 -25.03
C PHE A 344 14.89 48.46 -24.69
N ARG A 345 14.41 49.43 -25.46
CA ARG A 345 13.00 49.81 -25.50
C ARG A 345 12.23 48.67 -26.18
N ASP A 346 11.46 47.97 -25.36
CA ASP A 346 10.44 47.00 -25.78
C ASP A 346 9.39 47.72 -26.65
N VAL A 347 9.37 47.41 -27.94
CA VAL A 347 8.36 47.90 -28.89
C VAL A 347 7.59 46.68 -29.32
N HIS A 348 6.43 46.47 -28.70
CA HIS A 348 5.14 46.12 -29.31
C HIS A 348 4.18 45.68 -28.21
N MET A 349 3.28 46.57 -27.79
CA MET A 349 1.85 46.31 -27.53
C MET A 349 1.20 47.65 -27.11
N SER A 350 0.93 48.53 -28.07
CA SER A 350 -0.05 49.60 -27.88
C SER A 350 -1.40 49.09 -28.40
N THR A 351 -2.22 48.60 -27.48
CA THR A 351 -3.65 48.43 -27.69
C THR A 351 -4.27 49.81 -27.57
N ASP A 352 -4.64 50.40 -28.71
CA ASP A 352 -5.55 51.54 -28.75
C ASP A 352 -6.77 51.13 -29.56
N ALA A 353 -7.92 51.16 -28.88
CA ALA A 353 -9.23 51.00 -29.46
C ALA A 353 -9.73 52.38 -29.87
N ASP A 354 -10.23 52.52 -31.10
CA ASP A 354 -11.34 53.43 -31.35
C ASP A 354 -12.26 52.84 -32.44
N PRO A 355 -13.60 52.87 -32.26
CA PRO A 355 -14.56 52.20 -33.12
C PRO A 355 -15.25 53.21 -34.04
N ASP A 356 -15.18 53.03 -35.35
CA ASP A 356 -16.27 53.45 -36.22
C ASP A 356 -16.16 52.85 -37.62
N LEU A 357 -17.27 52.31 -38.10
CA LEU A 357 -17.77 52.32 -39.48
C LEU A 357 -18.74 51.15 -39.69
N ALA A 358 -20.02 51.51 -39.71
CA ALA A 358 -21.16 50.66 -40.04
C ALA A 358 -21.04 49.99 -41.43
N PRO A 359 -21.60 48.78 -41.62
CA PRO A 359 -21.57 48.09 -42.90
C PRO A 359 -22.71 48.55 -43.82
N LYS A 360 -22.35 48.83 -45.08
CA LYS A 360 -23.30 49.15 -46.15
C LYS A 360 -23.82 47.84 -46.77
N ILE A 361 -25.13 47.67 -46.66
CA ILE A 361 -26.01 46.68 -47.28
C ILE A 361 -25.73 46.55 -48.79
N ILE A 362 -25.59 45.30 -49.27
CA ILE A 362 -26.10 44.90 -50.59
C ILE A 362 -26.97 43.65 -50.38
N ASP A 363 -28.19 43.85 -50.83
CA ASP A 363 -29.37 43.02 -50.83
C ASP A 363 -29.29 41.94 -51.93
N GLN A 364 -29.66 40.69 -51.64
CA GLN A 364 -30.18 39.78 -52.67
C GLN A 364 -31.00 38.63 -52.05
N GLY A 365 -32.33 38.71 -52.20
CA GLY A 365 -33.10 37.55 -52.65
C GLY A 365 -33.94 36.81 -51.61
N ALA A 366 -35.10 37.39 -51.33
CA ALA A 366 -36.32 36.82 -50.74
C ALA A 366 -36.54 35.29 -50.82
N LEU A 367 -37.01 34.71 -49.71
CA LEU A 367 -38.20 33.86 -49.77
C LEU A 367 -39.15 34.16 -48.60
N ASP A 368 -40.42 34.25 -48.94
CA ASP A 368 -41.58 34.64 -48.17
C ASP A 368 -41.95 33.71 -47.00
N THR A 369 -42.44 34.36 -45.95
CA THR A 369 -43.55 34.01 -45.03
C THR A 369 -43.78 32.54 -44.64
N VAL A 370 -43.70 32.24 -43.34
CA VAL A 370 -44.86 32.03 -42.45
C VAL A 370 -44.37 31.61 -41.05
N SER A 371 -44.88 32.34 -40.05
CA SER A 371 -44.82 32.09 -38.61
C SER A 371 -45.03 30.62 -38.20
N HIS A 372 -44.08 30.05 -37.45
CA HIS A 372 -44.31 29.42 -36.14
C HIS A 372 -42.99 28.93 -35.49
N LYS A 373 -42.82 29.24 -34.19
CA LYS A 373 -41.84 28.69 -33.22
C LYS A 373 -40.38 29.14 -33.34
N GLU A 374 -40.15 30.42 -33.07
CA GLU A 374 -38.82 30.99 -32.76
C GLU A 374 -38.40 30.76 -31.29
N GLY A 375 -38.93 29.70 -30.65
CA GLY A 375 -38.59 29.30 -29.28
C GLY A 375 -37.59 28.15 -29.20
N ASN A 376 -37.36 27.40 -30.29
CA ASN A 376 -36.62 26.13 -30.22
C ASN A 376 -35.18 26.20 -30.75
N THR A 377 -34.82 27.23 -31.52
CA THR A 377 -33.48 27.33 -32.14
C THR A 377 -32.42 27.84 -31.16
N SER A 378 -32.79 28.82 -30.31
CA SER A 378 -31.92 29.32 -29.24
C SER A 378 -31.72 28.30 -28.13
N GLU A 379 -32.77 27.53 -27.79
CA GLU A 379 -32.70 26.46 -26.80
C GLU A 379 -31.90 25.25 -27.32
N ALA A 380 -32.09 24.87 -28.59
CA ALA A 380 -31.28 23.84 -29.23
C ALA A 380 -29.80 24.24 -29.33
N LEU A 381 -29.48 25.52 -29.58
CA LEU A 381 -28.11 26.02 -29.61
C LEU A 381 -27.48 26.01 -28.20
N ALA A 382 -28.21 26.46 -27.18
CA ALA A 382 -27.76 26.42 -25.79
C ALA A 382 -27.49 24.98 -25.34
N GLN A 383 -28.36 24.05 -25.71
CA GLN A 383 -28.20 22.62 -25.43
C GLN A 383 -27.00 22.01 -26.18
N ALA A 384 -26.80 22.35 -27.46
CA ALA A 384 -25.62 21.92 -28.21
C ALA A 384 -24.30 22.48 -27.63
N MET A 385 -24.31 23.71 -27.12
CA MET A 385 -23.16 24.30 -26.43
C MET A 385 -22.89 23.59 -25.10
N GLN A 386 -23.93 23.26 -24.33
CA GLN A 386 -23.82 22.53 -23.07
C GLN A 386 -23.30 21.10 -23.29
N GLU A 387 -23.78 20.42 -24.33
CA GLU A 387 -23.28 19.11 -24.76
C GLU A 387 -21.82 19.17 -25.22
N LYS A 388 -21.40 20.23 -25.93
CA LYS A 388 -20.00 20.43 -26.32
C LYS A 388 -19.10 20.68 -25.10
N VAL A 389 -19.56 21.45 -24.13
CA VAL A 389 -18.83 21.68 -22.86
C VAL A 389 -18.71 20.37 -22.07
N ALA A 390 -19.78 19.58 -22.00
CA ALA A 390 -19.75 18.27 -21.36
C ALA A 390 -18.80 17.29 -22.08
N ALA A 391 -18.80 17.29 -23.42
CA ALA A 391 -17.88 16.47 -24.22
C ALA A 391 -16.42 16.90 -24.03
N LEU A 392 -16.14 18.20 -23.97
CA LEU A 392 -14.78 18.72 -23.72
C LEU A 392 -14.30 18.41 -22.30
N LEU A 393 -15.18 18.46 -21.30
CA LEU A 393 -14.85 18.04 -19.93
C LEU A 393 -14.53 16.55 -19.86
N LEU A 394 -15.29 15.70 -20.56
CA LEU A 394 -15.01 14.26 -20.64
C LEU A 394 -13.68 13.97 -21.35
N LEU A 395 -13.38 14.69 -22.43
CA LEU A 395 -12.09 14.60 -23.13
C LEU A 395 -10.93 15.04 -22.23
N SER A 396 -11.07 16.15 -21.51
CA SER A 396 -10.06 16.62 -20.55
C SER A 396 -9.80 15.61 -19.43
N GLN A 397 -10.85 15.00 -18.88
CA GLN A 397 -10.69 13.94 -17.88
C GLN A 397 -10.04 12.68 -18.46
N GLN A 398 -10.32 12.35 -19.73
CA GLN A 398 -9.71 11.21 -20.40
C GLN A 398 -8.21 11.44 -20.68
N GLU A 399 -7.83 12.66 -21.08
CA GLU A 399 -6.43 13.05 -21.24
C GLU A 399 -5.67 12.99 -19.91
N GLU A 400 -6.28 13.45 -18.82
CA GLU A 400 -5.71 13.34 -17.47
C GLU A 400 -5.52 11.88 -17.04
N ARG A 401 -6.50 11.00 -17.29
CA ARG A 401 -6.36 9.55 -17.06
C ARG A 401 -5.22 8.95 -17.87
N HIS A 402 -5.10 9.29 -19.15
CA HIS A 402 -4.01 8.78 -19.99
C HIS A 402 -2.64 9.31 -19.56
N LEU A 403 -2.55 10.53 -19.02
CA LEU A 403 -1.31 11.07 -18.48
C LEU A 403 -0.92 10.34 -17.18
N LEU A 404 -1.88 10.13 -16.28
CA LEU A 404 -1.69 9.36 -15.05
C LEU A 404 -1.28 7.91 -15.35
N GLU A 405 -1.95 7.24 -16.28
CA GLU A 405 -1.62 5.89 -16.72
C GLU A 405 -0.19 5.80 -17.30
N ARG A 406 0.23 6.79 -18.10
CA ARG A 406 1.61 6.89 -18.59
C ARG A 406 2.62 7.05 -17.46
N ASN A 407 2.32 7.90 -16.48
CA ASN A 407 3.22 8.14 -15.34
C ASN A 407 3.34 6.91 -14.45
N VAL A 408 2.22 6.21 -14.18
CA VAL A 408 2.20 4.95 -13.43
C VAL A 408 2.98 3.88 -14.17
N ASN A 409 2.76 3.72 -15.47
CA ASN A 409 3.51 2.76 -16.29
C ASN A 409 5.02 3.06 -16.31
N ALA A 410 5.42 4.33 -16.38
CA ALA A 410 6.82 4.72 -16.30
C ALA A 410 7.44 4.42 -14.92
N ALA A 411 6.70 4.65 -13.84
CA ALA A 411 7.15 4.32 -12.48
C ALA A 411 7.27 2.80 -12.28
N LEU A 412 6.30 2.02 -12.77
CA LEU A 412 6.34 0.56 -12.74
C LEU A 412 7.52 0.01 -13.55
N GLN A 413 7.77 0.55 -14.74
CA GLN A 413 8.92 0.16 -15.57
C GLN A 413 10.24 0.42 -14.85
N LYS A 414 10.39 1.59 -14.20
CA LYS A 414 11.57 1.91 -13.39
C LYS A 414 11.75 0.95 -12.21
N LYS A 415 10.65 0.52 -11.57
CA LYS A 415 10.68 -0.46 -10.49
C LYS A 415 11.07 -1.85 -10.98
N ILE A 416 10.59 -2.27 -12.16
CA ILE A 416 11.00 -3.53 -12.79
C ILE A 416 12.50 -3.52 -13.08
N GLU A 417 13.02 -2.45 -13.66
CA GLU A 417 14.47 -2.30 -13.94
C GLU A 417 15.32 -2.28 -12.66
N GLU A 418 14.82 -1.65 -11.59
CA GLU A 418 15.45 -1.65 -10.28
C GLU A 418 15.50 -3.06 -9.66
N LEU A 419 14.38 -3.79 -9.72
CA LEU A 419 14.31 -5.18 -9.26
C LEU A 419 15.22 -6.10 -10.07
N GLN A 420 15.29 -5.93 -11.39
CA GLN A 420 16.22 -6.67 -12.26
C GLN A 420 17.68 -6.39 -11.89
N ARG A 421 18.06 -5.13 -11.63
CA ARG A 421 19.41 -4.76 -11.16
C ARG A 421 19.71 -5.38 -9.80
N ASN A 422 18.78 -5.30 -8.85
CA ASN A 422 18.95 -5.88 -7.52
C ASN A 422 19.09 -7.41 -7.59
N LEU A 423 18.30 -8.08 -8.42
CA LEU A 423 18.41 -9.52 -8.64
C LEU A 423 19.77 -9.90 -9.22
N LEU A 424 20.26 -9.16 -10.21
CA LEU A 424 21.59 -9.39 -10.79
C LEU A 424 22.69 -9.19 -9.75
N GLN A 425 22.59 -8.14 -8.93
CA GLN A 425 23.54 -7.87 -7.85
C GLN A 425 23.53 -9.00 -6.80
N VAL A 426 22.36 -9.37 -6.28
CA VAL A 426 22.23 -10.46 -5.29
C VAL A 426 22.73 -11.79 -5.87
N THR A 427 22.49 -12.05 -7.16
CA THR A 427 23.01 -13.24 -7.82
C THR A 427 24.54 -13.22 -7.90
N ASN A 428 25.14 -12.08 -8.28
CA ASN A 428 26.59 -11.92 -8.32
C ASN A 428 27.23 -12.05 -6.92
N GLU A 429 26.62 -11.43 -5.91
CA GLU A 429 27.07 -11.54 -4.51
C GLU A 429 26.97 -12.98 -3.99
N LYS A 430 25.88 -13.70 -4.34
CA LYS A 430 25.73 -15.12 -3.99
C LYS A 430 26.77 -15.99 -4.70
N VAL A 431 27.04 -15.76 -5.98
CA VAL A 431 28.10 -16.47 -6.72
C VAL A 431 29.46 -16.21 -6.09
N LYS A 432 29.76 -14.97 -5.73
CA LYS A 432 31.01 -14.60 -5.04
C LYS A 432 31.13 -15.30 -3.69
N ALA A 433 30.08 -15.29 -2.87
CA ALA A 433 30.08 -15.98 -1.57
C ALA A 433 30.23 -17.50 -1.73
N LEU A 434 29.61 -18.11 -2.75
CA LEU A 434 29.80 -19.53 -3.07
C LEU A 434 31.23 -19.84 -3.52
N MET A 435 31.86 -18.93 -4.28
CA MET A 435 33.24 -19.06 -4.71
C MET A 435 34.21 -18.95 -3.53
N GLU A 436 33.99 -18.00 -2.63
CA GLU A 436 34.73 -17.87 -1.37
C GLU A 436 34.53 -19.09 -0.45
N LEU A 437 33.31 -19.63 -0.37
CA LEU A 437 33.03 -20.86 0.37
C LEU A 437 33.73 -22.08 -0.22
N ALA A 438 33.78 -22.19 -1.55
CA ALA A 438 34.50 -23.25 -2.24
C ALA A 438 36.00 -23.16 -1.96
N GLN A 439 36.56 -21.94 -1.98
CA GLN A 439 37.95 -21.68 -1.63
C GLN A 439 38.25 -22.05 -0.16
N LEU A 440 37.41 -21.64 0.78
CA LEU A 440 37.55 -22.00 2.19
C LEU A 440 37.47 -23.51 2.43
N LYS A 441 36.60 -24.22 1.69
CA LYS A 441 36.51 -25.69 1.76
C LYS A 441 37.79 -26.35 1.26
N LEU A 442 38.38 -25.85 0.18
CA LEU A 442 39.65 -26.34 -0.34
C LEU A 442 40.77 -26.14 0.67
N GLU A 443 40.85 -24.95 1.28
CA GLU A 443 41.84 -24.63 2.32
C GLU A 443 41.64 -25.48 3.58
N TYR A 444 40.40 -25.70 4.00
CA TYR A 444 40.07 -26.59 5.12
C TYR A 444 40.49 -28.04 4.84
N GLN A 445 40.27 -28.53 3.62
CA GLN A 445 40.67 -29.87 3.21
C GLN A 445 42.20 -30.01 3.18
N GLN A 446 42.92 -28.98 2.71
CA GLN A 446 44.39 -28.93 2.77
C GLN A 446 44.93 -28.88 4.20
N LEU A 447 44.25 -28.16 5.10
CA LEU A 447 44.58 -28.13 6.54
C LEU A 447 44.29 -29.48 7.20
N GLN A 448 43.19 -30.14 6.86
CA GLN A 448 42.85 -31.47 7.35
C GLN A 448 43.84 -32.54 6.86
N GLU A 449 44.32 -32.43 5.62
CA GLU A 449 45.36 -33.29 5.07
C GLU A 449 46.70 -33.06 5.77
N LYS A 450 47.08 -31.80 6.07
CA LYS A 450 48.28 -31.47 6.85
C LYS A 450 48.20 -31.99 8.30
N VAL A 451 47.07 -31.84 8.98
CA VAL A 451 46.84 -32.37 10.33
C VAL A 451 46.81 -33.90 10.33
N GLY A 452 46.21 -34.54 9.32
CA GLY A 452 46.27 -35.99 9.15
C GLY A 452 47.69 -36.51 8.85
N SER A 453 48.52 -35.69 8.21
CA SER A 453 49.94 -35.97 7.93
C SER A 453 50.83 -35.78 9.17
N GLU A 454 50.54 -34.79 10.02
CA GLU A 454 51.21 -34.57 11.31
C GLU A 454 50.85 -35.66 12.32
N ILE A 455 49.58 -36.08 12.40
CA ILE A 455 49.13 -37.18 13.26
C ILE A 455 49.75 -38.53 12.83
N LYS A 456 50.03 -38.73 11.53
CA LYS A 456 50.76 -39.92 11.05
C LYS A 456 52.26 -39.92 11.37
N ARG A 457 52.84 -38.81 11.82
CA ARG A 457 54.25 -38.74 12.22
C ARG A 457 54.45 -39.03 13.72
N ASP A 458 53.41 -38.86 14.54
CA ASP A 458 53.49 -38.94 16.00
C ASP A 458 52.78 -40.16 16.65
N PHE A 459 52.15 -41.04 15.88
CA PHE A 459 51.57 -42.30 16.39
C PHE A 459 52.39 -43.54 15.99
N SER A 460 53.53 -43.70 16.67
CA SER A 460 54.20 -44.99 16.89
C SER A 460 54.39 -45.20 18.40
N ALA A 461 53.29 -45.35 19.14
CA ALA A 461 53.26 -46.04 20.43
C ALA A 461 51.80 -46.27 20.90
N ASP A 462 51.38 -47.52 20.82
CA ASP A 462 50.64 -48.30 21.82
C ASP A 462 49.27 -47.84 22.38
N THR A 463 48.26 -48.65 22.05
CA THR A 463 47.12 -49.15 22.86
C THR A 463 46.11 -48.20 23.53
N GLY A 464 44.81 -48.40 23.20
CA GLY A 464 43.69 -48.16 24.14
C GLY A 464 42.42 -47.54 23.55
N GLU A 465 41.37 -48.35 23.46
CA GLU A 465 40.00 -48.10 23.00
C GLU A 465 39.26 -46.93 23.69
N ARG A 466 38.68 -45.98 22.91
CA ARG A 466 37.48 -45.21 23.34
C ARG A 466 36.71 -44.60 22.16
N ARG A 467 35.44 -44.97 22.04
CA ARG A 467 34.41 -44.32 21.23
C ARG A 467 34.28 -42.84 21.61
N LEU A 468 34.25 -41.94 20.64
CA LEU A 468 33.65 -40.61 20.79
C LEU A 468 32.88 -40.23 19.52
N SER A 469 31.57 -40.15 19.71
CA SER A 469 30.53 -39.76 18.78
C SER A 469 30.70 -38.31 18.32
N ASN A 470 30.56 -38.07 17.01
CA ASN A 470 30.51 -36.72 16.43
C ASN A 470 29.17 -36.05 16.79
N ILE A 471 29.18 -35.20 17.82
CA ILE A 471 28.10 -34.25 18.14
C ILE A 471 28.43 -32.91 17.46
N GLU A 472 27.62 -32.58 16.45
CA GLU A 472 26.94 -31.30 16.26
C GLU A 472 27.81 -30.01 16.32
N ARG A 473 28.29 -29.55 15.16
CA ARG A 473 28.85 -28.19 14.98
C ARG A 473 28.15 -27.32 13.92
N ASP A 474 27.03 -27.76 13.37
CA ASP A 474 26.34 -27.01 12.30
C ASP A 474 25.41 -25.88 12.81
N GLY A 475 25.15 -25.81 14.13
CA GLY A 475 24.21 -24.83 14.70
C GLY A 475 24.79 -23.44 14.99
N LYS A 476 26.12 -23.27 15.10
CA LYS A 476 26.70 -22.01 15.63
C LYS A 476 26.83 -20.89 14.60
N ILE A 477 27.02 -21.22 13.32
CA ILE A 477 27.26 -20.21 12.27
C ILE A 477 25.93 -19.53 11.86
N ARG A 478 24.81 -20.27 11.88
CA ARG A 478 23.47 -19.75 11.53
C ARG A 478 22.96 -18.72 12.55
N ASN A 479 23.33 -18.87 13.82
CA ASN A 479 22.93 -17.95 14.89
C ASN A 479 23.72 -16.63 14.89
N LEU A 480 24.95 -16.62 14.34
CA LEU A 480 25.75 -15.40 14.20
C LEU A 480 25.23 -14.49 13.07
N LEU A 481 24.76 -15.08 11.97
CA LEU A 481 24.15 -14.34 10.86
C LEU A 481 22.81 -13.73 11.26
N LYS A 482 21.96 -14.43 12.03
CA LYS A 482 20.71 -13.85 12.55
C LYS A 482 20.95 -12.72 13.58
N ARG A 483 22.00 -12.83 14.41
CA ARG A 483 22.33 -11.84 15.45
C ARG A 483 22.94 -10.54 14.91
N THR A 484 23.58 -10.59 13.73
CA THR A 484 24.23 -9.43 13.11
C THR A 484 23.28 -8.58 12.26
N TYR A 485 22.31 -9.19 11.58
CA TYR A 485 21.29 -8.45 10.83
C TYR A 485 20.34 -7.65 11.73
N ILE A 486 20.03 -8.15 12.94
CA ILE A 486 19.13 -7.46 13.88
C ILE A 486 19.86 -6.32 14.62
N ARG A 487 21.15 -6.48 14.95
CA ARG A 487 21.91 -5.42 15.64
C ARG A 487 22.08 -4.15 14.81
N ARG A 488 22.14 -4.28 13.48
CA ARG A 488 22.27 -3.13 12.56
C ARG A 488 21.01 -2.26 12.46
N TRP A 489 19.85 -2.78 12.88
CA TRP A 489 18.59 -2.03 12.92
C TRP A 489 18.31 -1.37 14.28
N ILE A 490 19.04 -1.76 15.33
CA ILE A 490 18.81 -1.27 16.71
C ILE A 490 19.92 -0.31 17.19
N ASP A 491 21.16 -0.43 16.71
CA ASP A 491 22.31 0.37 17.20
C ASP A 491 22.51 1.73 16.48
N LYS A 492 21.44 2.49 16.22
CA LYS A 492 21.60 3.84 15.64
C LYS A 492 20.85 4.95 16.36
N VAL A 493 20.80 4.89 17.69
CA VAL A 493 20.63 6.08 18.53
C VAL A 493 21.53 5.87 19.74
N ASP A 494 22.34 6.89 20.06
CA ASP A 494 23.24 7.00 21.23
C ASP A 494 24.75 6.88 20.95
N PHE A 495 25.31 7.95 20.36
CA PHE A 495 26.70 8.37 20.62
C PHE A 495 26.83 9.90 20.65
N HIS A 496 26.44 10.50 21.77
CA HIS A 496 27.09 11.67 22.37
C HIS A 496 26.66 11.67 23.84
N GLY A 497 27.54 11.53 24.83
CA GLY A 497 28.72 12.37 25.03
C GLY A 497 28.48 13.10 26.34
N ASN A 498 28.99 12.52 27.42
CA ASN A 498 28.96 12.93 28.82
C ASN A 498 29.37 14.40 29.03
N GLU A 499 28.63 15.18 29.82
CA GLU A 499 29.18 16.16 30.79
C GLU A 499 28.09 16.84 31.66
N VAL A 500 28.20 16.62 32.97
CA VAL A 500 28.00 17.58 34.08
C VAL A 500 26.65 18.31 34.19
N GLN A 501 25.82 17.76 35.07
CA GLN A 501 25.22 18.44 36.24
C GLN A 501 24.97 19.96 36.16
N THR A 502 23.70 20.34 35.99
CA THR A 502 23.08 21.39 36.83
C THR A 502 21.56 21.28 36.76
N CYS A 503 20.95 20.77 37.83
CA CYS A 503 19.54 21.02 38.10
C CYS A 503 19.41 22.46 38.62
N LEU A 504 18.77 23.35 37.87
CA LEU A 504 18.06 24.51 38.43
C LEU A 504 16.76 24.75 37.67
N SER A 505 15.68 24.41 38.37
CA SER A 505 14.33 24.95 38.36
C SER A 505 13.86 25.81 37.17
N SER A 506 12.89 25.28 36.43
CA SER A 506 11.71 26.07 36.06
C SER A 506 10.51 25.15 35.95
N GLU A 507 9.56 25.41 36.84
CA GLU A 507 8.24 24.80 36.93
C GLU A 507 7.46 25.11 35.64
N GLY A 508 6.94 24.07 34.99
CA GLY A 508 6.24 24.20 33.71
C GLY A 508 5.91 22.85 33.08
N ASN A 509 4.79 22.26 33.51
CA ASN A 509 3.95 21.31 32.78
C ASN A 509 4.64 20.22 31.94
N PHE A 510 4.96 19.08 32.58
CA PHE A 510 5.15 17.81 31.88
C PHE A 510 4.41 16.67 32.59
N SER A 511 3.10 16.55 32.36
CA SER A 511 2.35 15.33 32.72
C SER A 511 2.34 14.28 31.59
N GLY A 512 2.88 14.58 30.40
CA GLY A 512 2.85 13.66 29.25
C GLY A 512 4.02 12.67 29.15
N LYS A 513 5.01 12.70 30.06
CA LYS A 513 6.23 11.88 29.91
C LYS A 513 6.21 10.56 30.67
N ARG A 514 5.24 10.35 31.57
CA ARG A 514 5.10 9.10 32.35
C ARG A 514 4.28 8.01 31.63
N SER A 515 3.41 8.35 30.67
CA SER A 515 2.70 7.35 29.89
C SER A 515 3.66 6.59 28.98
N ASN A 516 4.50 7.31 28.22
CA ASN A 516 5.36 6.68 27.21
C ASN A 516 6.40 5.71 27.78
N ASP A 517 6.89 5.92 29.01
CA ASP A 517 7.88 5.05 29.64
C ASP A 517 7.22 3.78 30.25
N MET A 518 6.02 3.93 30.80
CA MET A 518 5.17 2.80 31.22
C MET A 518 4.68 1.99 30.01
N ASP A 519 4.32 2.66 28.91
CA ASP A 519 3.88 2.03 27.67
C ASP A 519 5.04 1.35 26.95
N PHE A 520 6.26 1.90 27.04
CA PHE A 520 7.47 1.25 26.53
C PHE A 520 7.88 0.04 27.37
N ALA A 521 7.79 0.14 28.71
CA ALA A 521 8.01 -1.00 29.59
C ALA A 521 6.96 -2.09 29.39
N ARG A 522 5.68 -1.70 29.22
CA ARG A 522 4.56 -2.58 28.88
C ARG A 522 4.78 -3.25 27.53
N MET A 523 5.16 -2.49 26.51
CA MET A 523 5.46 -3.02 25.18
C MET A 523 6.69 -3.94 25.19
N LYS A 524 7.69 -3.68 26.03
CA LYS A 524 8.83 -4.59 26.25
C LYS A 524 8.40 -5.90 26.91
N ILE A 525 7.51 -5.84 27.90
CA ILE A 525 6.95 -7.03 28.54
C ILE A 525 6.12 -7.81 27.54
N GLU A 526 5.24 -7.16 26.79
CA GLU A 526 4.41 -7.77 25.75
C GLU A 526 5.26 -8.42 24.65
N ASN A 527 6.31 -7.75 24.18
CA ASN A 527 7.21 -8.29 23.17
C ASN A 527 8.05 -9.47 23.72
N ALA A 528 8.44 -9.43 25.00
CA ALA A 528 9.08 -10.56 25.67
C ALA A 528 8.12 -11.75 25.82
N THR A 529 6.86 -11.52 26.18
CA THR A 529 5.81 -12.54 26.29
C THR A 529 5.44 -13.14 24.94
N LEU A 530 5.32 -12.33 23.88
CA LEU A 530 5.11 -12.80 22.51
C LEU A 530 6.29 -13.65 22.02
N LYS A 531 7.52 -13.23 22.34
CA LYS A 531 8.72 -13.99 21.99
C LYS A 531 8.78 -15.33 22.72
N GLU A 532 8.45 -15.36 24.01
CA GLU A 532 8.34 -16.61 24.79
C GLU A 532 7.24 -17.53 24.21
N SER A 533 6.08 -16.98 23.84
CA SER A 533 5.02 -17.71 23.15
C SER A 533 5.47 -18.29 21.81
N MET A 534 6.20 -17.52 21.01
CA MET A 534 6.73 -17.98 19.72
C MET A 534 7.80 -19.07 19.89
N GLU A 535 8.67 -18.97 20.90
CA GLU A 535 9.66 -20.00 21.23
C GLU A 535 8.97 -21.29 21.74
N CYS A 536 7.91 -21.18 22.56
CA CYS A 536 7.07 -22.30 22.97
C CYS A 536 6.35 -22.94 21.77
N MET A 537 5.86 -22.14 20.82
CA MET A 537 5.22 -22.60 19.59
C MET A 537 6.22 -23.36 18.69
N ASP A 538 7.45 -22.86 18.54
CA ASP A 538 8.50 -23.56 17.78
C ASP A 538 8.82 -24.93 18.39
N HIS A 539 8.87 -25.02 19.72
CA HIS A 539 9.04 -26.29 20.43
C HIS A 539 7.85 -27.24 20.26
N LEU A 540 6.62 -26.70 20.27
CA LEU A 540 5.40 -27.45 20.06
C LEU A 540 5.30 -27.98 18.62
N ILE A 541 5.49 -27.12 17.62
CA ILE A 541 5.50 -27.49 16.20
C ILE A 541 6.58 -28.54 15.93
N SER A 542 7.76 -28.40 16.53
CA SER A 542 8.82 -29.40 16.42
C SER A 542 8.42 -30.75 17.04
N SER A 543 7.69 -30.73 18.16
CA SER A 543 7.18 -31.94 18.83
C SER A 543 6.08 -32.62 18.03
N ILE A 544 5.12 -31.86 17.49
CA ILE A 544 4.06 -32.33 16.58
C ILE A 544 4.69 -32.90 15.30
N HIS A 545 5.66 -32.22 14.71
CA HIS A 545 6.36 -32.68 13.53
C HIS A 545 7.16 -33.97 13.79
N ARG A 546 7.82 -34.09 14.94
CA ARG A 546 8.50 -35.32 15.36
C ARG A 546 7.51 -36.48 15.53
N LEU A 547 6.36 -36.24 16.15
CA LEU A 547 5.30 -37.25 16.31
C LEU A 547 4.71 -37.66 14.96
N HIS A 548 4.51 -36.72 14.05
CA HIS A 548 4.05 -36.99 12.69
C HIS A 548 5.07 -37.85 11.92
N LEU A 549 6.36 -37.53 12.00
CA LEU A 549 7.43 -38.34 11.39
C LEU A 549 7.54 -39.73 12.02
N ALA A 550 7.34 -39.86 13.33
CA ALA A 550 7.30 -41.15 14.02
C ALA A 550 6.11 -42.00 13.55
N LEU A 551 4.93 -41.38 13.40
CA LEU A 551 3.73 -42.02 12.88
C LEU A 551 3.90 -42.47 11.41
N LEU A 552 4.53 -41.63 10.58
CA LEU A 552 4.88 -41.97 9.19
C LEU A 552 5.84 -43.17 9.14
N LYS A 553 6.85 -43.23 10.01
CA LYS A 553 7.76 -44.39 10.10
C LYS A 553 7.02 -45.66 10.49
N VAL A 554 6.09 -45.59 11.45
CA VAL A 554 5.24 -46.74 11.85
C VAL A 554 4.36 -47.21 10.70
N LYS A 555 3.84 -46.28 9.88
CA LYS A 555 3.07 -46.59 8.67
C LYS A 555 3.95 -47.17 7.55
N GLU A 556 5.18 -46.69 7.36
CA GLU A 556 6.10 -47.22 6.34
C GLU A 556 6.63 -48.61 6.70
N SER A 557 6.86 -48.87 8.00
CA SER A 557 7.24 -50.21 8.48
C SER A 557 6.16 -51.28 8.34
N ASP A 558 4.90 -50.93 8.06
CA ASP A 558 3.85 -51.90 7.70
C ASP A 558 4.08 -52.57 6.33
N THR A 559 5.01 -52.04 5.51
CA THR A 559 5.33 -52.59 4.18
C THR A 559 6.45 -53.63 4.18
N HIS A 560 7.10 -53.89 5.33
CA HIS A 560 8.09 -54.96 5.50
C HIS A 560 7.67 -55.83 6.68
N GLU A 561 7.69 -57.16 6.53
CA GLU A 561 7.34 -58.14 7.58
C GLU A 561 8.20 -57.96 8.83
N GLY A 562 7.74 -57.13 9.77
CA GLY A 562 8.36 -56.87 11.06
C GLY A 562 7.38 -57.13 12.20
N THR A 563 7.91 -57.58 13.33
CA THR A 563 7.19 -58.04 14.53
C THR A 563 6.06 -57.09 14.98
N ILE A 564 4.81 -57.52 14.78
CA ILE A 564 3.55 -56.77 15.05
C ILE A 564 3.50 -56.19 16.48
N THR A 565 4.11 -56.87 17.45
CA THR A 565 4.11 -56.46 18.87
C THR A 565 4.86 -55.15 19.12
N GLY A 566 6.05 -54.96 18.52
CA GLY A 566 6.84 -53.73 18.73
C GLY A 566 6.23 -52.50 18.04
N LEU A 567 5.44 -52.73 17.00
CA LEU A 567 4.74 -51.70 16.23
C LEU A 567 3.52 -51.15 16.98
N LEU A 568 2.81 -52.03 17.70
CA LEU A 568 1.70 -51.65 18.57
C LEU A 568 2.18 -50.87 19.80
N GLU A 569 3.33 -51.26 20.36
CA GLU A 569 3.98 -50.56 21.47
C GLU A 569 4.44 -49.16 21.05
N GLY A 570 5.12 -49.03 19.91
CA GLY A 570 5.51 -47.72 19.36
C GLY A 570 4.31 -46.81 19.04
N LEU A 571 3.17 -47.38 18.66
CA LEU A 571 1.94 -46.61 18.42
C LEU A 571 1.27 -46.16 19.73
N ASN A 572 1.31 -46.99 20.78
CA ASN A 572 0.86 -46.61 22.12
C ASN A 572 1.76 -45.51 22.72
N ASP A 573 3.06 -45.58 22.49
CA ASP A 573 4.02 -44.56 22.92
C ASP A 573 3.72 -43.22 22.23
N ILE A 574 3.47 -43.22 20.92
CA ILE A 574 3.07 -42.02 20.15
C ILE A 574 1.76 -41.43 20.69
N ILE A 575 0.75 -42.26 21.00
CA ILE A 575 -0.52 -41.79 21.57
C ILE A 575 -0.32 -41.21 22.97
N SER A 576 0.53 -41.83 23.79
CA SER A 576 0.84 -41.34 25.13
C SER A 576 1.58 -39.99 25.09
N GLU A 577 2.54 -39.85 24.17
CA GLU A 577 3.32 -38.63 23.98
C GLU A 577 2.45 -37.51 23.39
N ALA A 578 1.56 -37.83 22.45
CA ALA A 578 0.58 -36.87 21.91
C ALA A 578 -0.40 -36.38 22.99
N ARG A 579 -0.84 -37.25 23.91
CA ARG A 579 -1.66 -36.86 25.07
C ARG A 579 -0.92 -35.97 26.07
N LEU A 580 0.38 -36.18 26.25
CA LEU A 580 1.22 -35.28 27.06
C LEU A 580 1.34 -33.89 26.42
N VAL A 581 1.52 -33.83 25.09
CA VAL A 581 1.52 -32.58 24.34
C VAL A 581 0.15 -31.87 24.41
N LYS A 582 -0.95 -32.62 24.31
CA LYS A 582 -2.32 -32.11 24.52
C LYS A 582 -2.51 -31.52 25.93
N THR A 583 -1.95 -32.18 26.93
CA THR A 583 -2.01 -31.72 28.33
C THR A 583 -1.15 -30.46 28.54
N ALA A 584 0.01 -30.38 27.89
CA ALA A 584 0.86 -29.19 27.91
C ALA A 584 0.20 -27.97 27.22
N LEU A 585 -0.55 -28.20 26.13
CA LEU A 585 -1.39 -27.20 25.46
C LEU A 585 -2.57 -26.73 26.33
N GLY A 586 -3.14 -27.62 27.14
CA GLY A 586 -4.22 -27.28 28.06
C GLY A 586 -3.77 -26.61 29.36
N SER A 587 -2.48 -26.72 29.71
CA SER A 587 -1.92 -26.13 30.94
C SER A 587 -1.20 -24.80 30.74
N SER A 588 -1.05 -24.33 29.50
CA SER A 588 -0.61 -22.96 29.22
C SER A 588 -1.72 -21.99 29.65
N LEU A 589 -1.44 -21.17 30.67
CA LEU A 589 -2.36 -20.16 31.20
C LEU A 589 -2.91 -19.25 30.08
N PRO A 590 -4.21 -18.91 30.08
CA PRO A 590 -4.73 -17.86 29.21
C PRO A 590 -4.14 -16.52 29.67
N ILE A 591 -3.16 -16.01 28.92
CA ILE A 591 -2.63 -14.66 29.15
C ILE A 591 -3.64 -13.70 28.54
N SER A 592 -4.55 -13.19 29.37
CA SER A 592 -5.47 -12.12 29.01
C SER A 592 -4.66 -10.90 28.51
N TRP A 593 -5.05 -10.19 27.45
CA TRP A 593 -6.12 -9.19 27.54
C TRP A 593 -6.65 -8.79 26.15
N SER A 594 -7.97 -8.84 25.98
CA SER A 594 -8.72 -8.00 25.05
C SER A 594 -9.14 -6.74 25.80
N ALA A 595 -8.58 -5.59 25.42
CA ALA A 595 -9.08 -4.27 25.83
C ALA A 595 -10.02 -3.74 24.73
N GLU A 596 -11.26 -4.23 24.71
CA GLU A 596 -12.36 -3.52 24.10
C GLU A 596 -13.15 -2.88 25.23
N ALA A 597 -12.92 -1.59 25.42
CA ALA A 597 -13.77 -0.75 26.23
C ALA A 597 -15.07 -0.50 25.46
N ASP A 598 -16.18 -0.81 26.13
CA ASP A 598 -17.53 -0.28 25.97
C ASP A 598 -17.91 0.31 24.61
N ASP A 599 -18.72 -0.43 23.85
CA ASP A 599 -19.78 0.22 23.09
C ASP A 599 -21.11 -0.52 23.31
N ALA A 600 -22.08 0.25 23.79
CA ALA A 600 -23.41 -0.22 24.10
C ALA A 600 -24.21 -0.42 22.81
N SER A 601 -24.70 -1.63 22.54
CA SER A 601 -25.88 -1.81 21.68
C SER A 601 -26.53 -3.18 21.87
N ILE A 602 -27.67 -3.12 22.54
CA ILE A 602 -28.85 -3.99 22.56
C ILE A 602 -28.94 -5.04 21.42
N GLY A 603 -29.25 -6.28 21.81
CA GLY A 603 -29.76 -7.33 20.92
C GLY A 603 -30.13 -8.60 21.68
N GLU A 604 -31.38 -8.70 22.11
CA GLU A 604 -32.04 -9.91 22.65
C GLU A 604 -31.81 -11.14 21.77
N SER A 605 -31.48 -12.28 22.40
CA SER A 605 -32.04 -13.58 21.98
C SER A 605 -32.01 -14.56 23.16
N VAL A 606 -33.20 -15.09 23.45
CA VAL A 606 -33.54 -16.06 24.50
C VAL A 606 -33.35 -17.51 23.98
N CYS A 607 -33.31 -18.46 24.93
CA CYS A 607 -33.31 -19.94 24.83
C CYS A 607 -31.92 -20.60 24.70
N ASP A 608 -31.57 -21.67 25.43
CA ASP A 608 -32.34 -22.55 26.31
C ASP A 608 -31.40 -23.26 27.31
N GLU A 609 -31.89 -23.50 28.53
CA GLU A 609 -31.34 -24.50 29.45
C GLU A 609 -31.62 -25.90 28.90
N LEU A 610 -30.59 -26.77 28.80
CA LEU A 610 -30.73 -28.21 29.06
C LEU A 610 -29.36 -28.92 29.14
N SER A 611 -29.15 -29.55 30.30
CA SER A 611 -28.30 -30.71 30.59
C SER A 611 -26.79 -30.51 30.80
N ASP A 612 -26.45 -30.38 32.08
CA ASP A 612 -25.29 -31.03 32.70
C ASP A 612 -25.14 -32.48 32.22
N ILE A 613 -23.89 -32.90 31.96
CA ILE A 613 -23.25 -34.15 32.44
C ILE A 613 -21.83 -34.24 31.83
N TYR A 614 -20.85 -34.41 32.72
CA TYR A 614 -19.38 -34.51 32.55
C TYR A 614 -18.59 -33.19 32.46
N GLY A 615 -17.80 -32.96 33.51
CA GLY A 615 -17.05 -31.73 33.77
C GLY A 615 -16.05 -31.36 32.68
N ASN A 616 -16.15 -30.12 32.22
CA ASN A 616 -15.15 -29.47 31.38
C ASN A 616 -14.23 -28.59 32.24
N PRO A 617 -12.90 -28.69 32.07
CA PRO A 617 -11.97 -27.74 32.66
C PRO A 617 -12.01 -26.42 31.87
N ILE A 618 -12.09 -25.31 32.61
CA ILE A 618 -11.65 -23.97 32.22
C ILE A 618 -12.37 -23.39 30.98
N THR A 619 -13.50 -22.71 31.23
CA THR A 619 -14.11 -21.73 30.31
C THR A 619 -13.30 -20.43 30.26
N GLY A 620 -12.03 -20.54 29.91
CA GLY A 620 -11.21 -19.40 29.47
C GLY A 620 -11.19 -19.42 27.95
N LYS A 621 -11.36 -18.26 27.29
CA LYS A 621 -11.08 -18.12 25.85
C LYS A 621 -9.70 -18.70 25.58
N ILE A 622 -9.64 -19.86 24.93
CA ILE A 622 -8.40 -20.49 24.48
C ILE A 622 -7.83 -19.57 23.41
N ASP A 623 -6.54 -19.20 23.53
CA ASP A 623 -5.86 -18.42 22.50
C ASP A 623 -5.95 -19.16 21.15
N SER A 624 -6.17 -18.41 20.07
CA SER A 624 -6.24 -18.91 18.69
C SER A 624 -5.05 -19.83 18.34
N VAL A 625 -3.87 -19.55 18.88
CA VAL A 625 -2.66 -20.36 18.71
C VAL A 625 -2.76 -21.70 19.44
N SER A 626 -3.21 -21.70 20.70
CA SER A 626 -3.42 -22.92 21.48
C SER A 626 -4.56 -23.77 20.89
N ALA A 627 -5.58 -23.14 20.30
CA ALA A 627 -6.67 -23.84 19.61
C ALA A 627 -6.16 -24.60 18.37
N ALA A 628 -5.37 -23.94 17.51
CA ALA A 628 -4.76 -24.59 16.34
C ALA A 628 -3.79 -25.72 16.75
N GLY A 629 -3.00 -25.52 17.81
CA GLY A 629 -2.13 -26.56 18.36
C GLY A 629 -2.91 -27.77 18.89
N PHE A 630 -4.07 -27.54 19.50
CA PHE A 630 -4.96 -28.59 20.00
C PHE A 630 -5.56 -29.42 18.85
N GLU A 631 -6.03 -28.77 17.78
CA GLU A 631 -6.55 -29.44 16.59
C GLU A 631 -5.50 -30.35 15.93
N MET A 632 -4.26 -29.86 15.78
CA MET A 632 -3.16 -30.64 15.19
C MET A 632 -2.83 -31.90 15.99
N VAL A 633 -2.87 -31.82 17.32
CA VAL A 633 -2.60 -32.97 18.21
C VAL A 633 -3.78 -33.95 18.21
N GLU A 634 -5.02 -33.47 18.16
CA GLU A 634 -6.21 -34.33 18.03
C GLU A 634 -6.19 -35.13 16.73
N LEU A 635 -5.82 -34.50 15.61
CA LEU A 635 -5.67 -35.18 14.32
C LEU A 635 -4.59 -36.27 14.37
N LEU A 636 -3.48 -36.03 15.06
CA LEU A 636 -2.42 -37.03 15.26
C LEU A 636 -2.88 -38.21 16.11
N ILE A 637 -3.61 -37.95 17.21
CA ILE A 637 -4.18 -39.00 18.08
C ILE A 637 -5.18 -39.84 17.28
N LEU A 638 -6.06 -39.19 16.51
CA LEU A 638 -7.04 -39.87 15.66
C LEU A 638 -6.36 -40.74 14.60
N ALA A 639 -5.36 -40.21 13.89
CA ALA A 639 -4.61 -40.96 12.89
C ALA A 639 -3.88 -42.16 13.49
N ALA A 640 -3.30 -42.01 14.69
CA ALA A 640 -2.66 -43.10 15.41
C ALA A 640 -3.67 -44.17 15.87
N GLN A 641 -4.86 -43.77 16.32
CA GLN A 641 -5.92 -44.69 16.71
C GLN A 641 -6.48 -45.47 15.50
N ILE A 642 -6.69 -44.82 14.36
CA ILE A 642 -7.11 -45.48 13.12
C ILE A 642 -6.06 -46.51 12.66
N LEU A 643 -4.77 -46.18 12.74
CA LEU A 643 -3.69 -47.12 12.43
C LEU A 643 -3.63 -48.28 13.42
N LYS A 644 -4.01 -48.06 14.68
CA LYS A 644 -4.09 -49.09 15.72
C LYS A 644 -5.24 -50.06 15.44
N ASP A 645 -6.41 -49.52 15.13
CA ASP A 645 -7.64 -50.29 14.88
C ASP A 645 -7.53 -51.11 13.58
N ASN A 646 -6.87 -50.56 12.55
CA ASN A 646 -6.57 -51.31 11.32
C ASN A 646 -5.62 -52.49 11.55
N LYS A 647 -4.75 -52.43 12.57
CA LYS A 647 -3.77 -53.49 12.89
C LYS A 647 -4.33 -54.55 13.82
N THR A 648 -5.25 -54.21 14.72
CA THR A 648 -5.97 -55.18 15.54
C THR A 648 -6.96 -56.02 14.71
N ILE A 649 -7.58 -55.42 13.67
CA ILE A 649 -8.50 -56.13 12.76
C ILE A 649 -7.78 -57.10 11.81
N LYS A 650 -6.54 -56.81 11.41
CA LYS A 650 -5.72 -57.71 10.56
C LYS A 650 -5.04 -58.86 11.32
N GLY A 651 -5.11 -58.86 12.65
CA GLY A 651 -4.51 -59.88 13.52
C GLY A 651 -5.46 -60.97 14.01
N CYS A 652 -6.71 -61.02 13.51
CA CYS A 652 -7.68 -62.09 13.77
C CYS A 652 -7.85 -63.02 12.58
#